data_AF-A0A2I0UIH6-F1
#
_entry.id   AF-A0A2I0UIH6-F1
#
_cell.length_a   1.000
_cell.length_b   1.000
_cell.length_c   1.000
_cell.angle_alpha   90.00
_cell.angle_beta   90.00
_cell.angle_gamma   90.00
#
_symmetry.space_group_name_H-M   'P 1'
#
loop_
_entity.id
_entity.type
_entity.pdbx_description
1 polymer ?
#
loop_
_entity_poly.entity_id
_entity_poly.type
_entity_poly.pdbx_seq_one_letter_code
_entity_poly.pdbx_strand_id
1 'polypeptide(L)'
;MMEPDSFQWFPAIGRGATGISWNIGSSTQMQGKTSLWGSATDIIYLDLRKVFKTVPHDILVSKLESQGFDRWTTRWIKNWLGGHTQRAAVNGSMFKWQSAMSGVPQGSVLGQVLFNIFVGDMDSGIECTLSKFADDNKLCGPVDMLEGRYAIQRELDRLERWACAKLMKFSQAKCKVLHLGHGNPKHQYRFNKAKCRVLHLGHNNPMNGSGCGKSGWRAAWWKNDLGVLVSSRLNMNQQRDQVARKGNSKLACNRNGVASRTGKVTIKLYWALVRPHLQCCVQFWATRYKKDAEVLDHVQRSAMKLVLLPLMTSPVVARCRRAVARIASLIQHLRPSCVLEDLRNRGSSPFFFLKKPLPFLGRLMGLLTLCYAEEDEEISHGAGKALRAFHRFLLRLRHGYQAACEDPVPLVEQENTSTMWPKDGINQEMIFGSPFLQPEREEFVLTVLKNMADHPRLFDTGLVAKMLEMVLRGSRSWLMRVDELVQTIHRQLGCVSQRPLQDILRRTLLQAASLNPRKVTISLLRISLLGDNTARAMWNTLACEPCLVGDVLRTLLLVSKRCIRQHSITGDYSCRDLLAVAGAMREIFLVPSSRRYVHALLDKLFMAVLFQISCSLEGLRKGCCRSGSRSRKAKHPSVLRTAVSTAQALFQCLGGTSLVEEMRRQGAWDMLLSAKTYSSGVAMLTRVLRREAPERCTAISKQAVIGLLQRQAVQDVSAMTVFMELLDSTYLDRVDGRVLSILQAHLKSQEVLLRRLAVQILVVLSGRRQKAATLQGLLAEVTQRLQDGDSDIRTGALTVLSRTLRLADRQTASPIALQLLEMLLPLFENESSYVRECAILLCRDAMEVAIGSHKWQMRKEVRKSLIPLFFHLHDYDPSVAKASSETLLGAAKFLKWQQLRKLLETEQPWKVGECLLAEGSRRAEEYLQQSLPYLRSAQQPLREAAVRFIGVGDMDSGIECTLSKLADDIKLCGPVDMLEGRDAIQRELDRLERWAFAKLMKFSQAKCRVLHLGHGNPKHQYRVKSVVADCVNTVSHKILIQKLRKYQLDE
;
A
#
# COMPACT_ATOMS: atom_id res chain seq x y z
N MET A 1 57.52 37.62 -4.27
CA MET A 1 56.43 37.67 -3.25
C MET A 1 56.83 36.77 -2.11
N MET A 2 56.91 37.26 -0.86
CA MET A 2 57.28 36.42 0.28
C MET A 2 56.12 35.52 0.73
N GLU A 3 56.47 34.34 1.24
CA GLU A 3 55.54 33.35 1.77
C GLU A 3 54.79 33.84 3.03
N PRO A 4 53.54 33.38 3.23
CA PRO A 4 52.73 33.76 4.38
C PRO A 4 53.10 33.05 5.70
N ASP A 5 54.22 32.33 5.76
CA ASP A 5 54.72 31.67 6.99
C ASP A 5 55.57 32.59 7.89
N SER A 6 55.78 33.85 7.47
CA SER A 6 56.62 34.85 8.16
C SER A 6 55.91 35.69 9.24
N PHE A 7 54.60 35.50 9.48
CA PHE A 7 53.87 36.20 10.55
C PHE A 7 53.94 35.47 11.91
N GLN A 8 55.14 35.35 12.47
CA GLN A 8 55.32 35.08 13.90
C GLN A 8 54.91 36.30 14.74
N TRP A 9 53.66 36.35 15.20
CA TRP A 9 53.26 37.19 16.33
C TRP A 9 52.58 36.35 17.42
N PHE A 10 53.02 36.57 18.67
CA PHE A 10 52.66 35.87 19.92
C PHE A 10 53.23 34.46 20.18
N PRO A 11 54.56 34.31 20.39
CA PRO A 11 55.12 33.20 21.18
C PRO A 11 54.66 33.19 22.66
N ALA A 12 54.17 34.32 23.18
CA ALA A 12 53.89 34.52 24.60
C ALA A 12 52.69 33.72 25.16
N ILE A 13 51.75 33.28 24.31
CA ILE A 13 50.57 32.52 24.77
C ILE A 13 50.95 31.08 25.19
N GLY A 14 52.04 30.52 24.65
CA GLY A 14 52.46 29.14 24.93
C GLY A 14 52.74 28.83 26.40
N ARG A 15 53.31 29.77 27.16
CA ARG A 15 53.60 29.59 28.60
C ARG A 15 52.42 29.96 29.51
N GLY A 16 51.51 30.83 29.05
CA GLY A 16 50.27 31.15 29.77
C GLY A 16 49.23 30.04 29.64
N ALA A 17 49.12 29.43 28.45
CA ALA A 17 48.21 28.33 28.17
C ALA A 17 48.55 27.06 28.96
N THR A 18 49.84 26.76 29.20
CA THR A 18 50.23 25.64 30.06
C THR A 18 49.85 25.86 31.52
N GLY A 19 50.01 27.07 32.07
CA GLY A 19 49.58 27.41 33.43
C GLY A 19 48.05 27.34 33.63
N ILE A 20 47.29 27.87 32.68
CA ILE A 20 45.81 27.77 32.65
C ILE A 20 45.38 26.29 32.51
N SER A 21 46.04 25.54 31.61
CA SER A 21 45.79 24.11 31.40
C SER A 21 46.13 23.27 32.63
N TRP A 22 47.15 23.63 33.41
CA TRP A 22 47.48 22.98 34.67
C TRP A 22 46.49 23.29 35.80
N ASN A 23 45.99 24.53 35.94
CA ASN A 23 45.00 24.85 36.98
C ASN A 23 43.59 24.32 36.65
N ILE A 24 43.15 24.41 35.39
CA ILE A 24 41.93 23.72 34.93
C ILE A 24 42.15 22.19 35.00
N GLY A 25 43.35 21.73 34.66
CA GLY A 25 43.80 20.35 34.70
C GLY A 25 43.80 19.73 36.10
N SER A 26 44.24 20.44 37.14
CA SER A 26 44.17 19.97 38.52
C SER A 26 42.71 19.78 38.96
N SER A 27 41.87 20.77 38.63
CA SER A 27 40.44 20.76 38.92
C SER A 27 39.69 19.65 38.16
N THR A 28 40.16 19.24 36.98
CA THR A 28 39.54 18.18 36.15
C THR A 28 40.20 16.80 36.28
N GLN A 29 41.46 16.68 36.67
CA GLN A 29 42.08 15.42 37.10
C GLN A 29 41.46 14.95 38.41
N MET A 30 41.21 15.87 39.35
CA MET A 30 40.45 15.56 40.57
C MET A 30 39.03 15.08 40.23
N GLN A 31 38.36 15.68 39.25
CA GLN A 31 37.07 15.19 38.70
C GLN A 31 37.19 13.80 38.05
N GLY A 32 38.29 13.55 37.34
CA GLY A 32 38.63 12.22 36.81
C GLY A 32 38.66 11.18 37.92
N LYS A 33 39.44 11.44 38.98
CA LYS A 33 39.54 10.58 40.19
C LYS A 33 38.18 10.43 40.90
N THR A 34 37.41 11.50 41.14
CA THR A 34 36.05 11.39 41.73
C THR A 34 35.12 10.54 40.89
N SER A 35 35.18 10.66 39.55
CA SER A 35 34.33 9.88 38.64
C SER A 35 34.72 8.41 38.50
N LEU A 36 35.95 8.05 38.85
CA LEU A 36 36.49 6.69 38.77
C LEU A 36 36.49 5.98 40.13
N TRP A 37 36.66 6.71 41.25
CA TRP A 37 36.85 6.15 42.60
C TRP A 37 35.73 6.49 43.59
N GLY A 38 34.77 7.36 43.22
CA GLY A 38 33.51 7.56 43.96
C GLY A 38 33.56 8.40 45.24
N SER A 39 34.74 8.77 45.77
CA SER A 39 34.88 9.51 47.03
C SER A 39 34.37 10.96 46.95
N ALA A 40 33.66 11.44 47.99
CA ALA A 40 33.17 12.82 48.04
C ALA A 40 34.33 13.82 48.19
N THR A 41 34.31 14.92 47.44
CA THR A 41 35.38 15.94 47.42
C THR A 41 34.79 17.34 47.45
N ASP A 42 35.34 18.25 48.25
CA ASP A 42 34.96 19.67 48.25
C ASP A 42 36.08 20.53 47.65
N ILE A 43 35.69 21.51 46.81
CA ILE A 43 36.59 22.52 46.25
C ILE A 43 36.17 23.90 46.75
N ILE A 44 37.05 24.55 47.52
CA ILE A 44 36.89 25.89 48.04
C ILE A 44 37.64 26.87 47.14
N TYR A 45 36.89 27.61 46.34
CA TYR A 45 37.40 28.77 45.60
C TYR A 45 37.62 29.93 46.57
N LEU A 46 38.82 30.50 46.53
CA LEU A 46 39.30 31.59 47.37
C LEU A 46 39.78 32.74 46.47
N ASP A 47 39.29 33.95 46.72
CA ASP A 47 39.62 35.15 45.94
C ASP A 47 40.09 36.26 46.89
N LEU A 48 41.23 36.88 46.60
CA LEU A 48 41.77 37.95 47.42
C LEU A 48 41.19 39.32 47.00
N ARG A 49 40.68 40.08 47.99
CA ARG A 49 39.93 41.31 47.75
C ARG A 49 40.85 42.46 47.30
N LYS A 50 40.71 42.88 46.03
CA LYS A 50 41.41 44.02 45.41
C LYS A 50 42.95 43.86 45.40
N VAL A 51 43.46 42.63 45.23
CA VAL A 51 44.90 42.27 45.30
C VAL A 51 45.93 43.34 44.94
N PHE A 52 45.96 43.81 43.70
CA PHE A 52 46.95 44.78 43.23
C PHE A 52 46.85 46.16 43.92
N LYS A 53 45.77 46.45 44.66
CA LYS A 53 45.58 47.70 45.41
C LYS A 53 45.78 47.55 46.91
N THR A 54 46.21 46.38 47.40
CA THR A 54 46.30 46.10 48.85
C THR A 54 47.64 45.53 49.31
N VAL A 55 48.58 45.22 48.41
CA VAL A 55 49.91 44.68 48.76
C VAL A 55 50.69 45.69 49.64
N PRO A 56 51.00 45.39 50.91
CA PRO A 56 51.79 46.29 51.76
C PRO A 56 53.24 46.35 51.27
N HIS A 57 53.77 47.55 51.06
CA HIS A 57 55.11 47.73 50.49
C HIS A 57 56.20 47.19 51.41
N ASP A 58 56.13 47.44 52.72
CA ASP A 58 57.17 47.00 53.66
C ASP A 58 57.26 45.48 53.78
N ILE A 59 56.12 44.78 53.76
CA ILE A 59 56.08 43.30 53.78
C ILE A 59 56.63 42.73 52.46
N LEU A 60 56.32 43.35 51.32
CA LEU A 60 56.86 42.94 50.03
C LEU A 60 58.39 43.17 49.96
N VAL A 61 58.86 44.34 50.40
CA VAL A 61 60.29 44.69 50.43
C VAL A 61 61.07 43.76 51.35
N SER A 62 60.61 43.56 52.60
CA SER A 62 61.24 42.62 53.54
C SER A 62 61.27 41.18 52.98
N LYS A 63 60.23 40.78 52.24
CA LYS A 63 60.20 39.48 51.57
C LYS A 63 61.23 39.38 50.44
N LEU A 64 61.48 40.43 49.67
CA LEU A 64 62.54 40.46 48.65
C LEU A 64 63.92 40.32 49.31
N GLU A 65 64.18 41.05 50.40
CA GLU A 65 65.43 40.93 51.19
C GLU A 65 65.63 39.49 51.70
N SER A 66 64.60 38.87 52.27
CA SER A 66 64.66 37.48 52.74
C SER A 66 64.84 36.42 51.64
N GLN A 67 64.59 36.78 50.37
CA GLN A 67 64.75 35.91 49.21
C GLN A 67 66.10 36.14 48.51
N GLY A 68 67.02 36.89 49.13
CA GLY A 68 68.39 37.10 48.64
C GLY A 68 68.52 38.17 47.55
N PHE A 69 67.52 39.05 47.38
CA PHE A 69 67.67 40.20 46.50
C PHE A 69 68.69 41.18 47.07
N ASP A 70 69.57 41.70 46.23
CA ASP A 70 70.59 42.65 46.65
C ASP A 70 69.98 43.98 47.14
N ARG A 71 70.77 44.71 47.93
CA ARG A 71 70.33 45.97 48.58
C ARG A 71 70.00 47.08 47.57
N TRP A 72 70.59 47.06 46.38
CA TRP A 72 70.39 48.06 45.34
C TRP A 72 69.09 47.80 44.57
N THR A 73 68.88 46.57 44.10
CA THR A 73 67.63 46.13 43.46
C THR A 73 66.44 46.31 44.40
N THR A 74 66.58 45.91 45.66
CA THR A 74 65.53 46.07 46.67
C THR A 74 65.19 47.55 46.90
N ARG A 75 66.20 48.43 47.01
CA ARG A 75 66.00 49.88 47.17
C ARG A 75 65.35 50.51 45.93
N TRP A 76 65.70 50.06 44.73
CA TRP A 76 65.06 50.48 43.49
C TRP A 76 63.58 50.08 43.45
N ILE A 77 63.25 48.83 43.80
CA ILE A 77 61.86 48.38 43.90
C ILE A 77 61.08 49.16 44.97
N LYS A 78 61.68 49.42 46.14
CA LYS A 78 61.06 50.23 47.20
C LYS A 78 60.76 51.65 46.71
N ASN A 79 61.68 52.28 45.99
CA ASN A 79 61.47 53.59 45.38
C ASN A 79 60.41 53.56 44.26
N TRP A 80 60.35 52.48 43.47
CA TRP A 80 59.34 52.29 42.42
C TRP A 80 57.93 52.06 42.97
N LEU A 81 57.81 51.50 44.18
CA LEU A 81 56.54 51.34 44.91
C LEU A 81 56.13 52.61 45.68
N GLY A 82 57.10 53.37 46.19
CA GLY A 82 56.88 54.61 46.92
C GLY A 82 56.54 55.81 46.04
N GLY A 83 56.09 56.91 46.66
CA GLY A 83 55.90 58.22 46.00
C GLY A 83 54.67 58.37 45.10
N HIS A 84 53.93 57.30 44.79
CA HIS A 84 52.72 57.39 43.98
C HIS A 84 51.58 58.08 44.72
N THR A 85 50.89 59.00 44.04
CA THR A 85 49.64 59.59 44.52
C THR A 85 48.47 59.19 43.63
N GLN A 86 47.30 58.98 44.23
CA GLN A 86 46.05 58.63 43.55
C GLN A 86 44.95 59.61 43.95
N ARG A 87 43.99 59.84 43.05
CA ARG A 87 42.74 60.55 43.33
C ARG A 87 41.57 59.86 42.65
N ALA A 88 40.40 59.93 43.25
CA ALA A 88 39.15 59.53 42.60
C ALA A 88 38.66 60.65 41.67
N ALA A 89 38.00 60.28 40.57
CA ALA A 89 37.20 61.17 39.75
C ALA A 89 35.79 60.59 39.65
N VAL A 90 34.77 61.38 40.02
CA VAL A 90 33.36 60.96 40.02
C VAL A 90 32.56 62.09 39.35
N ASN A 91 31.82 61.76 38.29
CA ASN A 91 31.03 62.71 37.49
C ASN A 91 31.81 63.96 37.05
N GLY A 92 33.08 63.78 36.65
CA GLY A 92 33.98 64.87 36.23
C GLY A 92 34.73 65.58 37.35
N SER A 93 34.21 65.56 38.58
CA SER A 93 34.85 66.16 39.75
C SER A 93 35.98 65.29 40.29
N MET A 94 37.16 65.88 40.51
CA MET A 94 38.36 65.18 40.99
C MET A 94 38.62 65.48 42.47
N PHE A 95 38.82 64.44 43.27
CA PHE A 95 39.18 64.58 44.68
C PHE A 95 40.66 64.99 44.86
N LYS A 96 41.02 65.43 46.07
CA LYS A 96 42.42 65.72 46.43
C LYS A 96 43.31 64.47 46.23
N TRP A 97 44.55 64.70 45.83
CA TRP A 97 45.57 63.65 45.76
C TRP A 97 45.82 63.05 47.15
N GLN A 98 45.90 61.71 47.21
CA GLN A 98 46.26 60.95 48.40
C GLN A 98 47.45 60.03 48.08
N SER A 99 48.38 59.89 49.02
CA SER A 99 49.49 58.94 48.87
C SER A 99 48.99 57.49 48.79
N ALA A 100 49.51 56.71 47.84
CA ALA A 100 49.20 55.31 47.68
C ALA A 100 50.08 54.46 48.61
N MET A 101 49.67 54.34 49.88
CA MET A 101 50.41 53.64 50.94
C MET A 101 50.49 52.10 50.78
N SER A 102 49.88 51.53 49.73
CA SER A 102 49.93 50.10 49.41
C SER A 102 49.47 49.82 47.98
N GLY A 103 49.80 48.64 47.47
CA GLY A 103 49.45 48.16 46.13
C GLY A 103 50.64 48.16 45.15
N VAL A 104 50.48 47.47 44.04
CA VAL A 104 51.41 47.43 42.91
C VAL A 104 50.67 47.88 41.62
N PRO A 105 51.29 48.66 40.73
CA PRO A 105 50.62 49.18 39.53
C PRO A 105 50.00 48.11 38.62
N GLN A 106 48.67 48.06 38.58
CA GLN A 106 47.91 47.14 37.72
C GLN A 106 48.11 47.50 36.24
N GLY A 107 48.54 46.53 35.43
CA GLY A 107 48.92 46.73 34.02
C GLY A 107 50.43 46.83 33.79
N SER A 108 51.24 46.92 34.84
CA SER A 108 52.70 46.77 34.73
C SER A 108 53.12 45.29 34.79
N VAL A 109 54.13 44.92 34.00
CA VAL A 109 54.72 43.56 34.04
C VAL A 109 55.35 43.30 35.41
N LEU A 110 56.11 44.28 35.94
CA LEU A 110 56.75 44.19 37.24
C LEU A 110 55.75 44.02 38.39
N GLY A 111 54.61 44.72 38.37
CA GLY A 111 53.56 44.58 39.39
C GLY A 111 52.98 43.17 39.45
N GLN A 112 52.82 42.48 38.31
CA GLN A 112 52.38 41.08 38.29
C GLN A 112 53.43 40.13 38.86
N VAL A 113 54.72 40.35 38.57
CA VAL A 113 55.83 39.55 39.12
C VAL A 113 55.94 39.74 40.63
N LEU A 114 55.94 40.99 41.10
CA LEU A 114 55.98 41.33 42.53
C LEU A 114 54.78 40.77 43.30
N PHE A 115 53.58 40.79 42.70
CA PHE A 115 52.41 40.15 43.31
C PHE A 115 52.57 38.63 43.44
N ASN A 116 53.11 37.96 42.43
CA ASN A 116 53.37 36.51 42.48
C ASN A 116 54.42 36.16 43.55
N ILE A 117 55.49 36.96 43.70
CA ILE A 117 56.48 36.81 44.79
C ILE A 117 55.81 37.04 46.16
N PHE A 118 54.98 38.08 46.27
CA PHE A 118 54.25 38.39 47.50
C PHE A 118 53.39 37.22 47.98
N VAL A 119 52.56 36.62 47.11
CA VAL A 119 51.73 35.44 47.45
C VAL A 119 52.47 34.11 47.41
N GLY A 120 53.77 34.12 47.11
CA GLY A 120 54.57 32.90 46.88
C GLY A 120 54.63 31.91 48.05
N ASP A 121 54.42 32.36 49.29
CA ASP A 121 54.46 31.55 50.52
C ASP A 121 53.06 31.14 51.04
N MET A 122 51.99 31.40 50.28
CA MET A 122 50.60 31.14 50.69
C MET A 122 50.26 29.65 50.87
N ASP A 123 50.99 28.76 50.20
CA ASP A 123 50.91 27.30 50.30
C ASP A 123 51.87 26.69 51.33
N SER A 124 52.68 27.50 52.01
CA SER A 124 53.64 27.03 53.01
C SER A 124 52.91 26.32 54.17
N GLY A 125 53.12 25.01 54.28
CA GLY A 125 52.50 24.17 55.31
C GLY A 125 51.04 23.78 55.05
N ILE A 126 50.51 23.98 53.83
CA ILE A 126 49.18 23.51 53.46
C ILE A 126 49.27 22.04 52.97
N GLU A 127 48.64 21.13 53.71
CA GLU A 127 48.62 19.68 53.40
C GLU A 127 47.56 19.31 52.35
N CYS A 128 46.46 20.07 52.28
CA CYS A 128 45.43 19.89 51.25
C CYS A 128 45.89 20.42 49.89
N THR A 129 45.28 19.95 48.79
CA THR A 129 45.67 20.40 47.45
C THR A 129 45.23 21.86 47.23
N LEU A 130 46.20 22.79 47.25
CA LEU A 130 46.00 24.21 46.94
C LEU A 130 46.53 24.53 45.53
N SER A 131 45.64 24.93 44.62
CA SER A 131 46.00 25.40 43.29
C SER A 131 45.97 26.93 43.23
N LYS A 132 47.10 27.54 42.84
CA LYS A 132 47.31 29.00 42.80
C LYS A 132 47.29 29.52 41.36
N PHE A 133 46.52 30.56 41.07
CA PHE A 133 46.61 31.32 39.81
C PHE A 133 46.30 32.80 40.06
N ALA A 134 47.34 33.58 40.31
CA ALA A 134 47.25 34.95 40.78
C ALA A 134 46.30 35.07 42.01
N ASP A 135 45.19 35.81 41.88
CA ASP A 135 44.21 36.01 42.95
C ASP A 135 43.14 34.91 43.06
N ASP A 136 42.91 34.15 41.99
CA ASP A 136 42.01 32.98 41.95
C ASP A 136 42.75 31.72 42.48
N ASN A 137 42.46 31.37 43.73
CA ASN A 137 43.06 30.23 44.44
C ASN A 137 42.00 29.16 44.73
N LYS A 138 42.39 27.88 44.80
CA LYS A 138 41.47 26.75 45.03
C LYS A 138 42.05 25.77 46.02
N LEU A 139 41.43 25.63 47.19
CA LEU A 139 41.76 24.60 48.17
C LEU A 139 40.82 23.41 47.96
N CYS A 140 41.32 22.19 47.84
CA CYS A 140 40.49 21.00 47.68
C CYS A 140 41.02 19.77 48.42
N GLY A 141 40.09 18.90 48.82
CA GLY A 141 40.38 17.64 49.51
C GLY A 141 39.16 16.73 49.64
N PRO A 142 39.37 15.46 50.01
CA PRO A 142 38.29 14.52 50.26
C PRO A 142 37.49 14.91 51.52
N VAL A 143 36.18 14.61 51.51
CA VAL A 143 35.23 14.92 52.59
C VAL A 143 34.32 13.75 52.94
N ASP A 144 34.60 12.57 52.40
CA ASP A 144 33.99 11.30 52.81
C ASP A 144 34.13 11.11 54.33
N MET A 145 35.35 11.19 54.85
CA MET A 145 35.66 11.08 56.27
C MET A 145 35.57 12.43 57.01
N LEU A 146 35.35 12.38 58.32
CA LEU A 146 35.35 13.56 59.20
C LEU A 146 36.73 14.24 59.24
N GLU A 147 37.82 13.46 59.20
CA GLU A 147 39.19 13.95 59.20
C GLU A 147 39.49 14.86 58.01
N GLY A 148 39.08 14.47 56.79
CA GLY A 148 39.24 15.31 55.59
C GLY A 148 38.49 16.65 55.67
N ARG A 149 37.31 16.66 56.33
CA ARG A 149 36.56 17.89 56.60
C ARG A 149 37.30 18.79 57.59
N TYR A 150 37.83 18.22 58.68
CA TYR A 150 38.62 18.96 59.66
C TYR A 150 39.96 19.46 59.10
N ALA A 151 40.61 18.67 58.23
CA ALA A 151 41.82 19.09 57.52
C ALA A 151 41.55 20.34 56.66
N ILE A 152 40.53 20.31 55.80
CA ILE A 152 40.18 21.49 54.99
C ILE A 152 39.84 22.71 55.86
N GLN A 153 39.14 22.54 56.98
CA GLN A 153 38.87 23.65 57.91
C GLN A 153 40.16 24.19 58.56
N ARG A 154 41.07 23.32 59.00
CA ARG A 154 42.36 23.69 59.59
C ARG A 154 43.25 24.42 58.58
N GLU A 155 43.25 24.00 57.31
CA GLU A 155 43.96 24.68 56.23
C GLU A 155 43.32 26.04 55.88
N LEU A 156 41.99 26.19 55.95
CA LEU A 156 41.33 27.50 55.87
C LEU A 156 41.73 28.43 57.03
N ASP A 157 41.80 27.91 58.26
CA ASP A 157 42.23 28.68 59.43
C ASP A 157 43.73 29.05 59.37
N ARG A 158 44.55 28.24 58.67
CA ARG A 158 45.94 28.59 58.31
C ARG A 158 45.97 29.72 57.27
N LEU A 159 45.16 29.63 56.20
CA LEU A 159 45.07 30.66 55.16
C LEU A 159 44.50 32.00 55.66
N GLU A 160 43.54 31.99 56.60
CA GLU A 160 43.06 33.22 57.25
C GLU A 160 44.16 33.86 58.12
N ARG A 161 44.93 33.06 58.88
CA ARG A 161 46.09 33.55 59.64
C ARG A 161 47.18 34.12 58.73
N TRP A 162 47.50 33.45 57.62
CA TRP A 162 48.43 33.97 56.61
C TRP A 162 47.96 35.31 56.05
N ALA A 163 46.68 35.42 55.67
CA ALA A 163 46.14 36.68 55.14
C ALA A 163 46.19 37.81 56.18
N CYS A 164 45.86 37.53 57.44
CA CYS A 164 46.01 38.49 58.54
C CYS A 164 47.48 38.94 58.71
N ALA A 165 48.43 38.00 58.73
CA ALA A 165 49.86 38.30 58.86
C ALA A 165 50.43 39.09 57.68
N LYS A 166 49.90 38.90 56.46
CA LYS A 166 50.26 39.66 55.26
C LYS A 166 49.38 40.91 55.03
N LEU A 167 48.52 41.29 55.99
CA LEU A 167 47.54 42.39 55.92
C LEU A 167 46.56 42.33 54.72
N MET A 168 46.34 41.14 54.18
CA MET A 168 45.41 40.88 53.07
C MET A 168 44.02 40.46 53.57
N LYS A 169 43.01 40.55 52.71
CA LYS A 169 41.63 40.13 53.02
C LYS A 169 41.03 39.33 51.87
N PHE A 170 40.33 38.24 52.16
CA PHE A 170 39.58 37.49 51.16
C PHE A 170 38.23 38.15 50.83
N SER A 171 37.72 37.85 49.64
CA SER A 171 36.51 38.42 49.05
C SER A 171 35.30 37.54 49.33
N GLN A 172 34.58 37.84 50.42
CA GLN A 172 33.39 37.08 50.88
C GLN A 172 32.36 36.77 49.77
N ALA A 173 32.14 37.69 48.83
CA ALA A 173 31.14 37.50 47.76
C ALA A 173 31.62 36.57 46.62
N LYS A 174 32.94 36.34 46.50
CA LYS A 174 33.55 35.56 45.42
C LYS A 174 34.08 34.21 45.89
N CYS A 175 34.51 34.09 47.15
CA CYS A 175 34.86 32.81 47.77
C CYS A 175 33.62 31.91 47.83
N LYS A 176 33.75 30.65 47.36
CA LYS A 176 32.62 29.72 47.22
C LYS A 176 33.09 28.28 47.33
N VAL A 177 32.28 27.40 47.91
CA VAL A 177 32.53 25.95 47.87
C VAL A 177 31.70 25.28 46.79
N LEU A 178 32.30 24.32 46.12
CA LEU A 178 31.70 23.43 45.14
C LEU A 178 31.84 22.00 45.66
N HIS A 179 30.72 21.42 46.08
CA HIS A 179 30.63 20.04 46.54
C HIS A 179 30.55 19.08 45.34
N LEU A 180 31.45 18.10 45.27
CA LEU A 180 31.55 17.09 44.21
C LEU A 180 31.42 15.66 44.76
N GLY A 181 30.97 14.73 43.91
CA GLY A 181 30.77 13.32 44.25
C GLY A 181 29.34 12.98 44.69
N HIS A 182 28.96 11.72 44.53
CA HIS A 182 27.65 11.21 44.98
C HIS A 182 27.69 11.01 46.51
N GLY A 183 26.61 11.34 47.21
CA GLY A 183 26.56 11.19 48.68
C GLY A 183 27.41 12.20 49.47
N ASN A 184 27.90 13.26 48.83
CA ASN A 184 28.68 14.30 49.50
C ASN A 184 27.89 14.93 50.68
N PRO A 185 28.49 15.02 51.89
CA PRO A 185 27.82 15.49 53.11
C PRO A 185 27.48 16.99 53.13
N LYS A 186 27.96 17.77 52.15
CA LYS A 186 27.81 19.23 52.06
C LYS A 186 28.26 19.96 53.34
N HIS A 187 29.47 19.65 53.79
CA HIS A 187 30.00 20.17 55.05
C HIS A 187 30.11 21.71 55.02
N GLN A 188 29.79 22.36 56.14
CA GLN A 188 29.86 23.81 56.26
C GLN A 188 31.18 24.26 56.87
N TYR A 189 32.01 24.90 56.06
CA TYR A 189 33.23 25.56 56.51
C TYR A 189 32.95 26.95 57.09
N ARG A 190 33.75 27.33 58.08
CA ARG A 190 33.86 28.69 58.64
C ARG A 190 35.07 29.37 58.05
N PHE A 191 34.95 30.65 57.70
CA PHE A 191 36.05 31.44 57.16
C PHE A 191 35.74 32.92 57.33
N ASN A 192 36.70 33.71 57.82
CA ASN A 192 36.56 35.13 58.18
C ASN A 192 35.61 35.35 59.39
N LYS A 193 36.13 36.01 60.45
CA LYS A 193 35.41 36.28 61.72
C LYS A 193 34.03 36.96 61.56
N ALA A 194 33.72 37.59 60.43
CA ALA A 194 32.40 38.12 60.11
C ALA A 194 31.43 37.06 59.49
N LYS A 195 31.01 36.08 60.30
CA LYS A 195 29.87 35.14 60.05
C LYS A 195 29.74 34.59 58.61
N CYS A 196 30.81 34.14 57.94
CA CYS A 196 30.62 33.31 56.75
C CYS A 196 30.34 31.87 57.16
N ARG A 197 29.06 31.49 57.21
CA ARG A 197 28.68 30.11 56.84
C ARG A 197 28.84 30.02 55.32
N VAL A 198 29.67 29.10 54.84
CA VAL A 198 29.67 28.75 53.41
C VAL A 198 28.25 28.30 53.01
N LEU A 199 27.71 28.91 51.94
CA LEU A 199 26.31 28.77 51.51
C LEU A 199 25.94 27.35 51.11
N HIS A 200 24.78 26.87 51.59
CA HIS A 200 24.17 25.61 51.15
C HIS A 200 23.50 25.71 49.77
N LEU A 201 23.54 24.60 49.02
CA LEU A 201 22.72 24.34 47.83
C LEU A 201 21.55 23.41 48.18
N GLY A 202 20.35 23.99 48.29
CA GLY A 202 19.06 23.31 48.52
C GLY A 202 18.19 23.20 47.26
N HIS A 203 17.24 22.25 47.26
CA HIS A 203 16.37 21.92 46.13
C HIS A 203 15.10 22.78 46.10
N ASN A 204 14.82 23.50 44.99
CA ASN A 204 13.57 23.43 44.19
C ASN A 204 13.29 24.67 43.29
N ASN A 205 13.22 24.39 41.97
CA ASN A 205 12.32 24.97 40.95
C ASN A 205 12.44 26.49 40.56
N PRO A 206 11.68 27.00 39.57
CA PRO A 206 12.06 26.97 38.15
C PRO A 206 12.38 28.34 37.52
N MET A 207 12.95 28.33 36.30
CA MET A 207 13.18 29.53 35.50
C MET A 207 11.90 30.08 34.87
N ASN A 208 11.50 31.32 35.22
CA ASN A 208 11.11 32.40 34.30
C ASN A 208 10.72 33.67 35.09
N GLY A 209 10.96 34.85 34.53
CA GLY A 209 10.51 36.12 35.11
C GLY A 209 11.56 37.24 35.08
N SER A 210 11.38 38.20 34.20
CA SER A 210 12.03 39.52 34.22
C SER A 210 11.38 40.42 35.28
N GLY A 211 12.16 41.06 36.14
CA GLY A 211 11.64 41.99 37.15
C GLY A 211 12.72 42.58 38.06
N CYS A 212 12.50 43.80 38.54
CA CYS A 212 13.45 44.58 39.33
C CYS A 212 13.41 44.22 40.83
N GLY A 213 14.54 44.45 41.52
CA GLY A 213 14.59 44.86 42.93
C GLY A 213 14.07 43.92 44.02
N LYS A 214 15.01 43.25 44.73
CA LYS A 214 15.06 43.10 46.21
C LYS A 214 16.30 42.30 46.63
N SER A 215 16.77 42.54 47.85
CA SER A 215 18.02 42.00 48.40
C SER A 215 17.91 40.50 48.74
N GLY A 216 18.52 39.65 47.91
CA GLY A 216 18.68 38.21 48.17
C GLY A 216 19.59 37.56 47.12
N TRP A 217 20.71 36.96 47.55
CA TRP A 217 21.72 36.43 46.62
C TRP A 217 21.30 35.07 46.04
N ARG A 218 21.36 34.93 44.71
CA ARG A 218 20.94 33.72 43.98
C ARG A 218 21.98 32.60 44.07
N ALA A 219 21.51 31.38 44.36
CA ALA A 219 22.30 30.15 44.26
C ALA A 219 22.73 29.85 42.81
N ALA A 220 23.87 29.20 42.63
CA ALA A 220 24.37 28.77 41.32
C ALA A 220 24.88 27.32 41.39
N TRP A 221 24.39 26.47 40.49
CA TRP A 221 24.76 25.04 40.40
C TRP A 221 26.09 24.82 39.66
N TRP A 222 26.76 25.91 39.28
CA TRP A 222 27.95 25.96 38.45
C TRP A 222 28.88 27.08 38.91
N LYS A 223 30.19 26.86 38.78
CA LYS A 223 31.23 27.89 38.91
C LYS A 223 31.90 28.08 37.54
N ASN A 224 32.06 29.33 37.12
CA ASN A 224 32.94 29.65 36.00
C ASN A 224 34.38 29.64 36.53
N ASP A 225 35.19 28.75 35.98
CA ASP A 225 36.57 28.50 36.37
C ASP A 225 37.46 28.76 35.14
N LEU A 226 38.17 29.89 35.13
CA LEU A 226 39.05 30.34 34.04
C LEU A 226 38.40 30.29 32.63
N GLY A 227 37.08 30.44 32.54
CA GLY A 227 36.31 30.44 31.29
C GLY A 227 35.52 29.15 31.00
N VAL A 228 35.64 28.13 31.85
CA VAL A 228 34.90 26.87 31.76
C VAL A 228 33.85 26.78 32.88
N LEU A 229 32.59 26.49 32.52
CA LEU A 229 31.53 26.20 33.49
C LEU A 229 31.68 24.79 34.04
N VAL A 230 32.07 24.69 35.32
CA VAL A 230 32.12 23.44 36.08
C VAL A 230 30.82 23.27 36.87
N SER A 231 30.13 22.15 36.65
CA SER A 231 28.88 21.77 37.33
C SER A 231 29.15 20.83 38.51
N SER A 232 28.39 20.97 39.61
CA SER A 232 28.49 20.05 40.75
C SER A 232 28.11 18.60 40.41
N ARG A 233 27.33 18.40 39.34
CA ARG A 233 26.97 17.07 38.79
C ARG A 233 27.93 16.57 37.71
N LEU A 234 29.07 17.24 37.51
CA LEU A 234 30.10 16.92 36.49
C LEU A 234 29.55 16.83 35.05
N ASN A 235 28.43 17.49 34.74
CA ASN A 235 27.81 17.45 33.42
C ASN A 235 28.18 18.66 32.55
N MET A 236 28.80 18.41 31.40
CA MET A 236 29.35 19.46 30.51
C MET A 236 28.30 20.12 29.57
N ASN A 237 27.03 19.70 29.65
CA ASN A 237 25.93 20.20 28.81
C ASN A 237 25.83 21.73 28.80
N GLN A 238 25.95 22.38 29.97
CA GLN A 238 25.76 23.82 30.10
C GLN A 238 26.95 24.61 29.52
N GLN A 239 28.16 24.07 29.62
CA GLN A 239 29.36 24.60 28.96
C GLN A 239 29.22 24.51 27.44
N ARG A 240 28.85 23.34 26.91
CA ARG A 240 28.56 23.12 25.49
C ARG A 240 27.54 24.14 24.96
N ASP A 241 26.41 24.28 25.63
CA ASP A 241 25.33 25.17 25.19
C ASP A 241 25.77 26.64 25.25
N GLN A 242 26.59 27.04 26.23
CA GLN A 242 27.17 28.38 26.28
C GLN A 242 28.17 28.63 25.14
N VAL A 243 29.05 27.67 24.86
CA VAL A 243 30.01 27.73 23.73
C VAL A 243 29.27 27.85 22.40
N ALA A 244 28.24 27.05 22.18
CA ALA A 244 27.42 27.08 20.97
C ALA A 244 26.68 28.42 20.81
N ARG A 245 26.10 28.96 21.89
CA ARG A 245 25.46 30.29 21.90
C ARG A 245 26.46 31.41 21.60
N LYS A 246 27.67 31.38 22.18
CA LYS A 246 28.73 32.35 21.88
C LYS A 246 29.16 32.27 20.41
N GLY A 247 29.40 31.07 19.88
CA GLY A 247 29.73 30.87 18.47
C GLY A 247 28.65 31.37 17.51
N ASN A 248 27.38 31.02 17.75
CA ASN A 248 26.25 31.49 16.95
C ASN A 248 26.03 33.01 17.07
N SER A 249 26.23 33.60 18.25
CA SER A 249 26.17 35.05 18.45
C SER A 249 27.25 35.77 17.63
N LYS A 250 28.50 35.29 17.64
CA LYS A 250 29.57 35.85 16.80
C LYS A 250 29.31 35.67 15.31
N LEU A 251 28.74 34.54 14.88
CA LEU A 251 28.27 34.35 13.50
C LEU A 251 27.16 35.36 13.11
N ALA A 252 26.22 35.64 14.01
CA ALA A 252 25.17 36.63 13.78
C ALA A 252 25.74 38.06 13.69
N CYS A 253 26.69 38.43 14.56
CA CYS A 253 27.40 39.70 14.45
C CYS A 253 28.16 39.82 13.12
N ASN A 254 28.86 38.76 12.68
CA ASN A 254 29.55 38.74 11.38
C ASN A 254 28.58 38.89 10.19
N ARG A 255 27.36 38.33 10.29
CA ARG A 255 26.31 38.47 9.27
C ARG A 255 25.78 39.90 9.17
N ASN A 256 25.58 40.56 10.31
CA ASN A 256 24.85 41.82 10.41
C ASN A 256 25.77 43.07 10.38
N GLY A 257 27.01 42.97 10.85
CA GLY A 257 27.89 44.12 11.08
C GLY A 257 28.96 44.40 10.00
N VAL A 258 29.07 43.59 8.94
CA VAL A 258 30.16 43.70 7.95
C VAL A 258 29.62 44.07 6.56
N ALA A 259 29.94 45.29 6.12
CA ALA A 259 29.53 45.82 4.82
C ALA A 259 30.23 45.13 3.63
N SER A 260 31.56 44.94 3.71
CA SER A 260 32.34 44.26 2.66
C SER A 260 32.32 42.74 2.84
N ARG A 261 31.49 42.06 2.04
CA ARG A 261 31.23 40.62 2.15
C ARG A 261 32.09 39.77 1.21
N THR A 262 33.41 39.96 1.18
CA THR A 262 34.32 39.15 0.36
C THR A 262 34.72 37.84 1.06
N GLY A 263 34.94 36.77 0.29
CA GLY A 263 35.23 35.43 0.85
C GLY A 263 36.44 35.40 1.77
N LYS A 264 37.54 36.06 1.37
CA LYS A 264 38.77 36.18 2.17
C LYS A 264 38.50 36.85 3.53
N VAL A 265 37.65 37.88 3.57
CA VAL A 265 37.28 38.57 4.82
C VAL A 265 36.36 37.71 5.69
N THR A 266 35.32 37.10 5.13
CA THR A 266 34.40 36.24 5.89
C THR A 266 35.10 35.01 6.48
N ILE A 267 36.04 34.42 5.75
CA ILE A 267 36.89 33.33 6.25
C ILE A 267 37.75 33.85 7.42
N LYS A 268 38.53 34.92 7.23
CA LYS A 268 39.37 35.51 8.31
C LYS A 268 38.56 35.83 9.57
N LEU A 269 37.35 36.37 9.43
CA LEU A 269 36.44 36.67 10.56
C LEU A 269 35.90 35.41 11.26
N TYR A 270 35.63 34.31 10.54
CA TYR A 270 35.27 33.04 11.17
C TYR A 270 36.43 32.47 12.00
N TRP A 271 37.64 32.48 11.43
CA TRP A 271 38.85 32.00 12.10
C TRP A 271 39.27 32.86 13.30
N ALA A 272 39.08 34.18 13.23
CA ALA A 272 39.42 35.10 14.32
C ALA A 272 38.35 35.20 15.43
N LEU A 273 37.05 35.14 15.10
CA LEU A 273 35.97 35.49 16.04
C LEU A 273 35.05 34.34 16.45
N VAL A 274 35.02 33.24 15.69
CA VAL A 274 34.11 32.11 15.95
C VAL A 274 34.88 30.89 16.41
N ARG A 275 35.89 30.46 15.63
CA ARG A 275 36.66 29.24 15.89
C ARG A 275 37.38 29.21 17.26
N PRO A 276 37.95 30.32 17.80
CA PRO A 276 38.59 30.28 19.11
C PRO A 276 37.62 29.92 20.24
N HIS A 277 36.36 30.38 20.16
CA HIS A 277 35.34 30.00 21.14
C HIS A 277 34.94 28.52 21.07
N LEU A 278 35.04 27.89 19.91
CA LEU A 278 34.73 26.46 19.73
C LEU A 278 35.90 25.54 20.17
N GLN A 279 37.14 26.04 20.12
CA GLN A 279 38.33 25.26 20.46
C GLN A 279 38.86 25.49 21.89
N CYS A 280 38.53 26.63 22.52
CA CYS A 280 38.99 26.95 23.88
C CYS A 280 38.58 25.87 24.89
N CYS A 281 39.58 25.31 25.59
CA CYS A 281 39.43 24.27 26.61
C CYS A 281 38.64 23.01 26.15
N VAL A 282 38.50 22.76 24.84
CA VAL A 282 37.67 21.67 24.29
C VAL A 282 38.11 20.28 24.78
N GLN A 283 39.42 20.12 25.03
CA GLN A 283 40.05 18.94 25.61
C GLN A 283 39.50 18.53 27.00
N PHE A 284 38.85 19.46 27.72
CA PHE A 284 38.34 19.21 29.07
C PHE A 284 36.84 18.91 29.13
N TRP A 285 36.05 19.39 28.17
CA TRP A 285 34.58 19.32 28.24
C TRP A 285 33.90 18.52 27.12
N ALA A 286 34.58 18.25 26.00
CA ALA A 286 34.00 17.55 24.83
C ALA A 286 34.38 16.06 24.72
N THR A 287 34.75 15.41 25.83
CA THR A 287 35.53 14.15 25.83
C THR A 287 34.71 12.85 25.86
N ARG A 288 33.39 12.87 26.10
CA ARG A 288 32.63 11.63 26.41
C ARG A 288 31.34 11.38 25.65
N TYR A 289 30.62 12.37 25.11
CA TYR A 289 29.30 12.13 24.49
C TYR A 289 29.15 12.64 23.05
N LYS A 290 28.62 11.76 22.19
CA LYS A 290 28.29 12.02 20.77
C LYS A 290 27.43 13.27 20.54
N LYS A 291 26.55 13.60 21.50
CA LYS A 291 25.67 14.78 21.45
C LYS A 291 26.46 16.10 21.51
N ASP A 292 27.65 16.11 22.10
CA ASP A 292 28.42 17.34 22.34
C ASP A 292 29.16 17.78 21.06
N ALA A 293 29.70 16.81 20.31
CA ALA A 293 30.24 17.03 18.98
C ALA A 293 29.15 17.50 17.99
N GLU A 294 27.94 16.92 18.04
CA GLU A 294 26.83 17.28 17.12
C GLU A 294 26.39 18.74 17.26
N VAL A 295 26.48 19.33 18.46
CA VAL A 295 26.17 20.75 18.70
C VAL A 295 27.27 21.67 18.17
N LEU A 296 28.55 21.31 18.35
CA LEU A 296 29.67 22.03 17.74
C LEU A 296 29.59 22.02 16.21
N ASP A 297 29.32 20.85 15.64
CA ASP A 297 29.07 20.66 14.21
C ASP A 297 27.90 21.52 13.71
N HIS A 298 26.83 21.66 14.49
CA HIS A 298 25.69 22.49 14.11
C HIS A 298 26.05 23.96 13.92
N VAL A 299 26.94 24.52 14.76
CA VAL A 299 27.45 25.90 14.60
C VAL A 299 28.25 26.03 13.29
N GLN A 300 29.11 25.06 12.98
CA GLN A 300 29.90 25.06 11.74
C GLN A 300 29.03 24.89 10.48
N ARG A 301 28.05 23.98 10.52
CA ARG A 301 27.05 23.78 9.45
C ARG A 301 26.18 25.03 9.25
N SER A 302 25.87 25.76 10.30
CA SER A 302 25.12 27.02 10.22
C SER A 302 25.94 28.12 9.54
N ALA A 303 27.24 28.21 9.81
CA ALA A 303 28.15 29.10 9.09
C ALA A 303 28.19 28.81 7.58
N MET A 304 28.29 27.53 7.18
CA MET A 304 28.23 27.13 5.76
C MET A 304 26.88 27.48 5.10
N LYS A 305 25.75 27.14 5.75
CA LYS A 305 24.40 27.40 5.23
C LYS A 305 24.12 28.90 5.03
N LEU A 306 24.53 29.73 5.98
CA LEU A 306 24.23 31.17 5.98
C LEU A 306 25.07 31.99 4.99
N VAL A 307 26.20 31.47 4.51
CA VAL A 307 27.17 32.23 3.69
C VAL A 307 27.16 31.84 2.20
N LEU A 308 26.81 30.59 1.86
CA LEU A 308 27.11 30.04 0.52
C LEU A 308 25.89 29.61 -0.30
N LEU A 309 24.87 28.99 0.32
CA LEU A 309 23.80 28.33 -0.45
C LEU A 309 22.86 29.28 -1.23
N PRO A 310 22.34 30.38 -0.64
CA PRO A 310 21.37 31.26 -1.33
C PRO A 310 21.97 32.12 -2.46
N LEU A 311 23.29 32.08 -2.66
CA LEU A 311 23.98 32.89 -3.68
C LEU A 311 24.33 32.09 -4.95
N MET A 312 24.21 30.76 -4.90
CA MET A 312 24.48 29.86 -6.03
C MET A 312 23.31 29.83 -7.02
N THR A 313 22.07 29.90 -6.53
CA THR A 313 20.84 29.94 -7.36
C THR A 313 20.45 31.37 -7.76
N SER A 314 21.40 32.31 -7.76
CA SER A 314 21.14 33.71 -8.08
C SER A 314 21.25 33.95 -9.59
N PRO A 315 20.23 34.49 -10.28
CA PRO A 315 20.28 34.70 -11.74
C PRO A 315 21.37 35.71 -12.19
N VAL A 316 21.89 36.52 -11.27
CA VAL A 316 22.98 37.48 -11.51
C VAL A 316 24.35 36.78 -11.55
N VAL A 317 24.95 36.68 -12.74
CA VAL A 317 26.28 36.07 -13.02
C VAL A 317 27.33 36.45 -11.97
N ALA A 318 27.55 37.75 -11.77
CA ALA A 318 28.57 38.24 -10.84
C ALA A 318 28.34 37.79 -9.38
N ARG A 319 27.10 37.47 -8.97
CA ARG A 319 26.83 36.88 -7.64
C ARG A 319 27.13 35.39 -7.63
N CYS A 320 26.72 34.63 -8.66
CA CYS A 320 27.02 33.20 -8.78
C CYS A 320 28.54 32.95 -8.85
N ARG A 321 29.24 33.62 -9.78
CA ARG A 321 30.71 33.58 -9.94
C ARG A 321 31.46 33.85 -8.63
N ARG A 322 31.03 34.88 -7.89
CA ARG A 322 31.59 35.18 -6.54
C ARG A 322 31.23 34.11 -5.51
N ALA A 323 30.07 33.44 -5.59
CA ALA A 323 29.69 32.36 -4.68
C ALA A 323 30.50 31.09 -4.94
N VAL A 324 30.60 30.67 -6.20
CA VAL A 324 31.43 29.53 -6.65
C VAL A 324 32.89 29.71 -6.22
N ALA A 325 33.49 30.87 -6.49
CA ALA A 325 34.87 31.15 -6.08
C ALA A 325 35.07 31.11 -4.54
N ARG A 326 34.07 31.55 -3.76
CA ARG A 326 34.08 31.42 -2.29
C ARG A 326 34.03 29.97 -1.85
N ILE A 327 33.20 29.14 -2.49
CA ILE A 327 33.07 27.72 -2.18
C ILE A 327 34.37 26.99 -2.49
N ALA A 328 34.97 27.21 -3.66
CA ALA A 328 36.25 26.63 -4.05
C ALA A 328 37.36 26.96 -3.03
N SER A 329 37.57 28.24 -2.72
CA SER A 329 38.58 28.67 -1.74
C SER A 329 38.29 28.14 -0.33
N LEU A 330 37.03 28.20 0.13
CA LEU A 330 36.68 27.75 1.48
C LEU A 330 36.88 26.24 1.65
N ILE A 331 36.55 25.41 0.65
CA ILE A 331 36.80 23.96 0.71
C ILE A 331 38.30 23.65 0.62
N GLN A 332 39.08 24.36 -0.20
CA GLN A 332 40.55 24.18 -0.26
C GLN A 332 41.22 24.47 1.10
N HIS A 333 40.72 25.45 1.85
CA HIS A 333 41.23 25.78 3.20
C HIS A 333 40.62 24.91 4.32
N LEU A 334 39.62 24.07 4.05
CA LEU A 334 39.12 23.05 4.98
C LEU A 334 40.03 21.82 4.97
N ARG A 335 41.28 21.96 5.42
CA ARG A 335 42.01 20.80 5.96
C ARG A 335 41.23 20.27 7.16
N PRO A 336 41.01 18.94 7.30
CA PRO A 336 40.72 18.34 8.59
C PRO A 336 41.85 18.74 9.54
N SER A 337 41.56 19.60 10.52
CA SER A 337 42.60 20.18 11.36
C SER A 337 43.17 19.16 12.34
N CYS A 338 44.42 19.40 12.79
CA CYS A 338 45.22 18.58 13.71
C CYS A 338 44.51 18.10 14.99
N VAL A 339 43.33 18.64 15.33
CA VAL A 339 42.39 18.09 16.30
C VAL A 339 42.11 16.59 16.06
N LEU A 340 42.09 16.11 14.81
CA LEU A 340 41.94 14.67 14.50
C LEU A 340 43.24 13.87 14.69
N GLU A 341 44.41 14.51 14.57
CA GLU A 341 45.72 13.90 14.80
C GLU A 341 46.00 13.77 16.32
N ASP A 342 45.67 14.79 17.10
CA ASP A 342 45.75 14.75 18.58
C ASP A 342 44.81 13.68 19.18
N LEU A 343 43.63 13.46 18.60
CA LEU A 343 42.70 12.41 19.03
C LEU A 343 43.20 11.01 18.67
N ARG A 344 43.93 10.85 17.55
CA ARG A 344 44.61 9.60 17.15
C ARG A 344 45.72 9.23 18.14
N ASN A 345 46.49 10.21 18.61
CA ASN A 345 47.62 10.01 19.54
C ASN A 345 47.23 9.58 20.96
N ARG A 346 45.93 9.52 21.31
CA ARG A 346 45.45 9.05 22.63
C ARG A 346 44.60 7.76 22.55
N GLY A 347 44.80 6.94 21.52
CA GLY A 347 44.17 5.62 21.39
C GLY A 347 42.65 5.63 21.17
N SER A 348 42.04 6.81 21.00
CA SER A 348 40.61 6.95 20.72
C SER A 348 40.35 6.73 19.23
N SER A 349 39.83 5.55 18.87
CA SER A 349 39.49 5.17 17.49
C SER A 349 38.75 6.28 16.72
N PRO A 350 39.38 6.89 15.69
CA PRO A 350 38.73 7.95 14.89
C PRO A 350 37.59 7.42 14.00
N PHE A 351 37.54 6.09 13.80
CA PHE A 351 36.72 5.41 12.78
C PHE A 351 35.19 5.52 12.96
N PHE A 352 34.71 6.09 14.07
CA PHE A 352 33.28 6.30 14.32
C PHE A 352 32.73 7.68 13.94
N PHE A 353 33.58 8.69 13.68
CA PHE A 353 33.11 10.08 13.72
C PHE A 353 32.35 10.61 12.49
N LEU A 354 32.50 10.02 11.28
CA LEU A 354 31.79 10.50 10.08
C LEU A 354 31.20 9.43 9.14
N LYS A 355 30.76 8.28 9.68
CA LYS A 355 29.83 7.36 8.97
C LYS A 355 28.38 7.87 8.92
N LYS A 356 28.06 9.05 9.48
CA LYS A 356 26.74 9.68 9.36
C LYS A 356 26.63 10.47 8.05
N PRO A 357 25.56 10.30 7.26
CA PRO A 357 25.32 11.08 6.06
C PRO A 357 24.95 12.53 6.38
N LEU A 358 25.41 13.45 5.54
CA LEU A 358 25.19 14.89 5.66
C LEU A 358 24.50 15.40 4.38
N PRO A 359 23.15 15.32 4.26
CA PRO A 359 22.43 15.61 3.02
C PRO A 359 22.75 16.97 2.37
N PHE A 360 23.15 17.99 3.17
CA PHE A 360 23.58 19.29 2.64
C PHE A 360 24.78 19.19 1.67
N LEU A 361 25.62 18.18 1.81
CA LEU A 361 26.76 17.92 0.91
C LEU A 361 26.25 17.55 -0.49
N GLY A 362 25.27 16.65 -0.56
CA GLY A 362 24.61 16.29 -1.82
C GLY A 362 23.95 17.51 -2.50
N ARG A 363 23.24 18.32 -1.71
CA ARG A 363 22.64 19.58 -2.21
C ARG A 363 23.69 20.55 -2.76
N LEU A 364 24.79 20.77 -2.03
CA LEU A 364 25.88 21.65 -2.47
C LEU A 364 26.51 21.16 -3.78
N MET A 365 26.75 19.85 -3.91
CA MET A 365 27.28 19.26 -5.13
C MET A 365 26.30 19.32 -6.31
N GLY A 366 25.00 19.16 -6.07
CA GLY A 366 24.00 19.25 -7.13
C GLY A 366 23.99 20.64 -7.75
N LEU A 367 24.08 21.69 -6.92
CA LEU A 367 24.24 23.07 -7.39
C LEU A 367 25.58 23.30 -8.09
N LEU A 368 26.70 22.81 -7.54
CA LEU A 368 28.01 22.90 -8.20
C LEU A 368 28.06 22.16 -9.54
N THR A 369 27.32 21.06 -9.70
CA THR A 369 27.20 20.31 -10.96
C THR A 369 26.48 21.13 -12.02
N LEU A 370 25.38 21.80 -11.66
CA LEU A 370 24.69 22.73 -12.55
C LEU A 370 25.60 23.91 -12.94
N CYS A 371 26.31 24.51 -11.97
CA CYS A 371 27.28 25.58 -12.24
C CYS A 371 28.49 25.12 -13.09
N TYR A 372 28.90 23.85 -13.00
CA TYR A 372 29.97 23.31 -13.84
C TYR A 372 29.52 23.12 -15.30
N ALA A 373 28.22 22.95 -15.52
CA ALA A 373 27.58 22.85 -16.83
C ALA A 373 27.05 24.21 -17.38
N GLU A 374 27.33 25.33 -16.71
CA GLU A 374 27.03 26.68 -17.23
C GLU A 374 27.91 27.05 -18.43
N GLU A 375 27.40 27.96 -19.25
CA GLU A 375 28.10 28.60 -20.38
C GLU A 375 29.26 29.52 -19.94
N ASP A 376 29.15 30.15 -18.76
CA ASP A 376 30.17 31.08 -18.24
C ASP A 376 31.42 30.31 -17.77
N GLU A 377 32.52 30.43 -18.52
CA GLU A 377 33.75 29.68 -18.27
C GLU A 377 34.35 29.92 -16.87
N GLU A 378 34.25 31.13 -16.32
CA GLU A 378 34.76 31.42 -14.97
C GLU A 378 33.91 30.75 -13.88
N ILE A 379 32.58 30.72 -14.06
CA ILE A 379 31.67 29.96 -13.19
C ILE A 379 31.96 28.46 -13.32
N SER A 380 32.04 27.93 -14.54
CA SER A 380 32.32 26.52 -14.79
C SER A 380 33.67 26.10 -14.20
N HIS A 381 34.75 26.81 -14.52
CA HIS A 381 36.09 26.53 -14.01
C HIS A 381 36.17 26.61 -12.47
N GLY A 382 35.50 27.61 -11.88
CA GLY A 382 35.37 27.73 -10.43
C GLY A 382 34.62 26.54 -9.80
N ALA A 383 33.55 26.06 -10.45
CA ALA A 383 32.74 24.95 -9.98
C ALA A 383 33.50 23.62 -10.08
N GLY A 384 34.23 23.38 -11.18
CA GLY A 384 35.13 22.24 -11.33
C GLY A 384 36.26 22.23 -10.29
N LYS A 385 36.83 23.40 -9.95
CA LYS A 385 37.80 23.55 -8.84
C LYS A 385 37.16 23.22 -7.47
N ALA A 386 35.93 23.66 -7.23
CA ALA A 386 35.18 23.36 -6.01
C ALA A 386 34.85 21.86 -5.87
N LEU A 387 34.33 21.22 -6.93
CA LEU A 387 34.02 19.78 -6.94
C LEU A 387 35.26 18.93 -6.66
N ARG A 388 36.41 19.26 -7.25
CA ARG A 388 37.73 18.66 -6.93
C ARG A 388 38.12 18.77 -5.47
N ALA A 389 38.01 19.97 -4.90
CA ALA A 389 38.37 20.22 -3.51
C ALA A 389 37.43 19.43 -2.57
N PHE A 390 36.15 19.38 -2.92
CA PHE A 390 35.13 18.65 -2.19
C PHE A 390 35.36 17.14 -2.21
N HIS A 391 35.71 16.58 -3.38
CA HIS A 391 36.05 15.17 -3.50
C HIS A 391 37.25 14.78 -2.60
N ARG A 392 38.35 15.54 -2.68
CA ARG A 392 39.54 15.33 -1.84
C ARG A 392 39.22 15.47 -0.34
N PHE A 393 38.34 16.40 0.03
CA PHE A 393 37.85 16.56 1.39
C PHE A 393 37.05 15.32 1.86
N LEU A 394 36.18 14.76 1.01
CA LEU A 394 35.38 13.57 1.36
C LEU A 394 36.21 12.29 1.46
N LEU A 395 37.17 12.06 0.55
CA LEU A 395 38.10 10.93 0.65
C LEU A 395 38.85 10.96 1.98
N ARG A 396 39.48 12.11 2.31
CA ARG A 396 40.21 12.30 3.58
C ARG A 396 39.32 12.15 4.82
N LEU A 397 38.06 12.54 4.75
CA LEU A 397 37.09 12.36 5.85
C LEU A 397 36.65 10.90 6.06
N ARG A 398 36.68 10.05 5.02
CA ARG A 398 36.02 8.73 5.03
C ARG A 398 36.95 7.54 4.96
N HIS A 399 38.10 7.67 4.31
CA HIS A 399 39.05 6.57 4.10
C HIS A 399 40.38 6.75 4.86
N GLY A 400 40.55 7.87 5.59
CA GLY A 400 41.77 8.16 6.32
C GLY A 400 42.92 8.61 5.40
N TYR A 401 44.12 8.76 5.98
CA TYR A 401 45.26 9.36 5.27
C TYR A 401 45.99 8.38 4.35
N GLN A 402 45.96 7.08 4.63
CA GLN A 402 46.70 6.06 3.87
C GLN A 402 46.11 5.84 2.47
N ALA A 403 44.79 5.63 2.34
CA ALA A 403 44.11 5.44 1.05
C ALA A 403 44.11 6.68 0.11
N ALA A 404 44.90 7.72 0.42
CA ALA A 404 45.17 8.87 -0.43
C ALA A 404 46.64 8.95 -0.89
N CYS A 405 47.50 8.03 -0.44
CA CYS A 405 48.90 7.88 -0.84
C CYS A 405 49.09 6.80 -1.92
N GLU A 406 48.01 6.08 -2.24
CA GLU A 406 47.89 5.11 -3.32
C GLU A 406 46.66 5.52 -4.15
N ASP A 407 46.67 5.74 -5.46
CA ASP A 407 47.76 5.88 -6.45
C ASP A 407 47.16 6.57 -7.71
N PRO A 408 47.90 7.04 -8.75
CA PRO A 408 49.34 7.30 -8.89
C PRO A 408 49.71 8.74 -9.33
N VAL A 409 51.01 9.04 -9.27
CA VAL A 409 51.72 10.24 -9.81
C VAL A 409 51.24 11.63 -9.33
N PRO A 410 52.04 12.37 -8.54
CA PRO A 410 51.79 13.78 -8.26
C PRO A 410 52.23 14.66 -9.43
N LEU A 411 51.27 15.15 -10.22
CA LEU A 411 51.48 16.36 -11.04
C LEU A 411 51.56 17.59 -10.13
N VAL A 412 52.73 17.74 -9.49
CA VAL A 412 53.26 19.02 -9.03
C VAL A 412 53.57 19.88 -10.26
N GLU A 413 53.45 21.20 -10.12
CA GLU A 413 53.75 22.20 -11.16
C GLU A 413 52.88 22.19 -12.43
N GLN A 414 51.66 22.73 -12.30
CA GLN A 414 51.11 23.66 -13.29
C GLN A 414 50.00 24.53 -12.64
N GLU A 415 50.39 25.49 -11.78
CA GLU A 415 49.45 26.48 -11.23
C GLU A 415 49.22 27.70 -12.14
N ASN A 416 49.97 27.83 -13.25
CA ASN A 416 49.98 29.05 -14.10
C ASN A 416 49.60 28.85 -15.58
N THR A 417 49.18 27.66 -16.03
CA THR A 417 48.71 27.45 -17.41
C THR A 417 47.20 27.59 -17.54
N SER A 418 46.78 28.40 -18.51
CA SER A 418 45.38 28.66 -18.88
C SER A 418 44.79 27.52 -19.72
N THR A 419 44.88 26.29 -19.21
CA THR A 419 44.34 25.10 -19.88
C THR A 419 43.03 24.66 -19.23
N MET A 420 41.95 24.82 -20.00
CA MET A 420 40.60 24.38 -19.64
C MET A 420 40.63 22.91 -19.19
N TRP A 421 39.95 22.61 -18.09
CA TRP A 421 40.01 21.28 -17.50
C TRP A 421 39.22 20.30 -18.40
N PRO A 422 39.81 19.19 -18.89
CA PRO A 422 39.12 18.35 -19.87
C PRO A 422 37.83 17.77 -19.31
N LYS A 423 36.75 17.80 -20.10
CA LYS A 423 35.44 17.24 -19.76
C LYS A 423 35.39 15.70 -19.91
N ASP A 424 36.54 15.07 -19.84
CA ASP A 424 36.76 13.64 -20.12
C ASP A 424 36.30 12.75 -18.96
N GLY A 425 35.93 11.51 -19.28
CA GLY A 425 35.19 10.64 -18.35
C GLY A 425 35.97 10.20 -17.11
N ILE A 426 37.27 9.94 -17.25
CA ILE A 426 38.09 9.28 -16.22
C ILE A 426 38.15 10.12 -14.93
N ASN A 427 38.34 11.43 -15.06
CA ASN A 427 38.38 12.36 -13.93
C ASN A 427 37.02 12.52 -13.22
N GLN A 428 35.92 12.23 -13.91
CA GLN A 428 34.56 12.40 -13.37
C GLN A 428 34.12 11.16 -12.58
N GLU A 429 34.41 9.95 -13.08
CA GLU A 429 34.13 8.71 -12.35
C GLU A 429 34.88 8.69 -11.02
N MET A 430 36.13 9.16 -10.99
CA MET A 430 36.91 9.30 -9.75
C MET A 430 36.24 10.22 -8.73
N ILE A 431 35.61 11.34 -9.15
CA ILE A 431 34.96 12.31 -8.23
C ILE A 431 33.67 11.78 -7.61
N PHE A 432 32.91 10.97 -8.34
CA PHE A 432 31.54 10.56 -7.95
C PHE A 432 31.39 9.06 -7.59
N GLY A 433 32.40 8.22 -7.90
CA GLY A 433 32.26 6.76 -7.96
C GLY A 433 32.18 5.98 -6.64
N SER A 434 32.80 6.46 -5.55
CA SER A 434 32.88 5.68 -4.29
C SER A 434 32.55 6.39 -2.96
N PRO A 435 32.87 7.68 -2.71
CA PRO A 435 32.90 8.19 -1.33
C PRO A 435 31.52 8.57 -0.74
N PHE A 436 30.43 8.60 -1.53
CA PHE A 436 29.14 9.15 -1.10
C PHE A 436 28.26 8.19 -0.30
N LEU A 437 27.71 8.68 0.82
CA LEU A 437 26.69 7.97 1.60
C LEU A 437 25.28 8.16 0.98
N GLN A 438 24.39 7.19 1.18
CA GLN A 438 23.11 7.12 0.45
C GLN A 438 22.24 8.40 0.50
N PRO A 439 21.95 9.02 1.67
CA PRO A 439 21.15 10.27 1.70
C PRO A 439 21.83 11.50 1.07
N GLU A 440 23.13 11.44 0.79
CA GLU A 440 23.82 12.50 0.02
C GLU A 440 23.59 12.31 -1.48
N ARG A 441 23.59 11.06 -1.96
CA ARG A 441 23.23 10.72 -3.35
C ARG A 441 21.77 11.06 -3.64
N GLU A 442 20.85 10.74 -2.72
CA GLU A 442 19.43 11.10 -2.85
C GLU A 442 19.23 12.63 -2.93
N GLU A 443 19.85 13.40 -2.03
CA GLU A 443 19.71 14.86 -2.01
C GLU A 443 20.45 15.53 -3.19
N PHE A 444 21.54 14.95 -3.69
CA PHE A 444 22.19 15.37 -4.94
C PHE A 444 21.24 15.27 -6.13
N VAL A 445 20.70 14.07 -6.40
CA VAL A 445 19.80 13.83 -7.54
C VAL A 445 18.57 14.72 -7.44
N LEU A 446 17.92 14.77 -6.26
CA LEU A 446 16.77 15.66 -6.05
C LEU A 446 17.12 17.14 -6.23
N THR A 447 18.34 17.58 -5.91
CA THR A 447 18.74 18.99 -6.09
C THR A 447 19.00 19.31 -7.56
N VAL A 448 19.74 18.47 -8.29
CA VAL A 448 19.95 18.66 -9.74
C VAL A 448 18.61 18.70 -10.46
N LEU A 449 17.75 17.70 -10.24
CA LEU A 449 16.44 17.62 -10.91
C LEU A 449 15.51 18.79 -10.56
N LYS A 450 15.53 19.30 -9.32
CA LYS A 450 14.66 20.42 -8.92
C LYS A 450 15.09 21.78 -9.50
N ASN A 451 16.39 21.96 -9.80
CA ASN A 451 16.94 23.26 -10.19
C ASN A 451 17.33 23.33 -11.68
N MET A 452 17.35 22.21 -12.42
CA MET A 452 17.77 22.18 -13.83
C MET A 452 16.87 22.98 -14.79
N ALA A 453 15.57 23.09 -14.52
CA ALA A 453 14.62 23.82 -15.38
C ALA A 453 14.71 25.33 -15.20
N ASP A 454 14.84 25.78 -13.95
CA ASP A 454 14.92 27.20 -13.59
C ASP A 454 16.34 27.78 -13.78
N HIS A 455 17.27 27.00 -14.34
CA HIS A 455 18.67 27.39 -14.51
C HIS A 455 18.90 28.16 -15.82
N PRO A 456 19.12 29.49 -15.79
CA PRO A 456 18.93 30.33 -16.98
C PRO A 456 20.07 30.26 -18.03
N ARG A 457 21.07 29.37 -17.85
CA ARG A 457 22.31 29.28 -18.66
C ARG A 457 22.90 27.87 -18.75
N LEU A 458 22.06 26.83 -18.63
CA LEU A 458 22.55 25.46 -18.64
C LEU A 458 22.96 25.05 -20.06
N PHE A 459 24.26 24.94 -20.32
CA PHE A 459 24.84 24.69 -21.65
C PHE A 459 25.19 23.21 -21.83
N ASP A 460 25.97 22.64 -20.90
CA ASP A 460 26.47 21.28 -21.03
C ASP A 460 25.52 20.24 -20.39
N THR A 461 24.43 19.96 -21.09
CA THR A 461 23.46 18.94 -20.66
C THR A 461 24.04 17.52 -20.67
N GLY A 462 25.05 17.23 -21.50
CA GLY A 462 25.74 15.94 -21.54
C GLY A 462 26.51 15.65 -20.25
N LEU A 463 27.20 16.65 -19.72
CA LEU A 463 27.90 16.61 -18.44
C LEU A 463 26.95 16.34 -17.27
N VAL A 464 25.79 17.02 -17.21
CA VAL A 464 24.77 16.78 -16.18
C VAL A 464 24.20 15.37 -16.27
N ALA A 465 23.90 14.89 -17.49
CA ALA A 465 23.41 13.53 -17.73
C ALA A 465 24.40 12.48 -17.18
N LYS A 466 25.69 12.65 -17.52
CA LYS A 466 26.77 11.76 -17.10
C LYS A 466 26.99 11.80 -15.60
N MET A 467 26.98 12.98 -14.97
CA MET A 467 27.13 13.13 -13.51
C MET A 467 25.97 12.50 -12.73
N LEU A 468 24.73 12.64 -13.22
CA LEU A 468 23.59 11.90 -12.65
C LEU A 468 23.81 10.39 -12.77
N GLU A 469 24.16 9.89 -13.97
CA GLU A 469 24.43 8.46 -14.18
C GLU A 469 25.53 7.92 -13.25
N MET A 470 26.66 8.62 -13.08
CA MET A 470 27.75 8.17 -12.20
C MET A 470 27.32 8.08 -10.73
N VAL A 471 26.51 9.02 -10.23
CA VAL A 471 25.95 8.97 -8.87
C VAL A 471 24.91 7.84 -8.72
N LEU A 472 24.24 7.47 -9.81
CA LEU A 472 23.21 6.42 -9.88
C LEU A 472 23.79 5.00 -10.06
N ARG A 473 24.97 4.85 -10.67
CA ARG A 473 25.63 3.54 -10.91
C ARG A 473 26.03 2.78 -9.63
N GLY A 474 26.08 3.43 -8.46
CA GLY A 474 26.60 2.84 -7.23
C GLY A 474 25.56 2.32 -6.23
N SER A 475 25.56 0.99 -6.02
CA SER A 475 24.80 0.18 -5.04
C SER A 475 23.32 -0.12 -5.34
N ARG A 476 22.96 -1.41 -5.26
CA ARG A 476 21.62 -1.96 -5.50
C ARG A 476 20.56 -1.56 -4.44
N SER A 477 20.96 -0.96 -3.31
CA SER A 477 20.07 -0.60 -2.18
C SER A 477 19.51 0.83 -2.24
N TRP A 478 19.40 1.43 -3.44
CA TRP A 478 19.54 2.88 -3.64
C TRP A 478 18.44 3.79 -3.04
N LEU A 479 17.14 3.47 -3.11
CA LEU A 479 16.08 4.47 -2.85
C LEU A 479 15.20 4.21 -1.63
N MET A 480 15.27 5.12 -0.67
CA MET A 480 14.24 5.35 0.35
C MET A 480 13.22 6.40 -0.12
N ARG A 481 13.64 7.45 -0.82
CA ARG A 481 12.79 8.58 -1.28
C ARG A 481 12.25 8.45 -2.72
N VAL A 482 11.85 7.24 -3.15
CA VAL A 482 11.28 7.03 -4.51
C VAL A 482 10.12 7.97 -4.81
N ASP A 483 9.19 8.14 -3.86
CA ASP A 483 7.97 8.93 -4.07
C ASP A 483 8.27 10.39 -4.42
N GLU A 484 9.23 11.01 -3.73
CA GLU A 484 9.63 12.39 -3.99
C GLU A 484 10.39 12.54 -5.31
N LEU A 485 11.18 11.54 -5.70
CA LEU A 485 11.91 11.52 -6.98
C LEU A 485 10.94 11.42 -8.16
N VAL A 486 9.99 10.49 -8.14
CA VAL A 486 9.00 10.33 -9.23
C VAL A 486 8.09 11.57 -9.33
N GLN A 487 7.66 12.14 -8.21
CA GLN A 487 6.91 13.41 -8.20
C GLN A 487 7.74 14.60 -8.72
N THR A 488 9.04 14.64 -8.43
CA THR A 488 9.94 15.68 -8.96
C THR A 488 10.09 15.54 -10.47
N ILE A 489 10.35 14.33 -10.98
CA ILE A 489 10.46 14.06 -12.42
C ILE A 489 9.16 14.43 -13.14
N HIS A 490 7.99 14.05 -12.59
CA HIS A 490 6.69 14.43 -13.15
C HIS A 490 6.53 15.96 -13.23
N ARG A 491 6.81 16.70 -12.15
CA ARG A 491 6.69 18.16 -12.16
C ARG A 491 7.62 18.79 -13.20
N GLN A 492 8.85 18.32 -13.29
CA GLN A 492 9.87 18.87 -14.17
C GLN A 492 9.60 18.56 -15.66
N LEU A 493 9.15 17.34 -15.99
CA LEU A 493 8.74 16.99 -17.36
C LEU A 493 7.54 17.84 -17.86
N GLY A 494 6.67 18.30 -16.95
CA GLY A 494 5.56 19.20 -17.29
C GLY A 494 5.98 20.67 -17.51
N CYS A 495 7.14 21.09 -17.00
CA CYS A 495 7.63 22.47 -17.13
C CYS A 495 8.73 22.64 -18.19
N VAL A 496 9.54 21.60 -18.43
CA VAL A 496 10.74 21.68 -19.29
C VAL A 496 10.40 21.44 -20.75
N SER A 497 10.63 22.44 -21.60
CA SER A 497 10.45 22.34 -23.06
C SER A 497 11.70 21.85 -23.82
N GLN A 498 12.90 21.95 -23.24
CA GLN A 498 14.15 21.57 -23.90
C GLN A 498 14.31 20.05 -23.99
N ARG A 499 14.47 19.50 -25.20
CA ARG A 499 14.61 18.04 -25.43
C ARG A 499 15.75 17.38 -24.62
N PRO A 500 16.99 17.91 -24.56
CA PRO A 500 18.08 17.25 -23.81
C PRO A 500 17.78 17.12 -22.32
N LEU A 501 17.11 18.11 -21.73
CA LEU A 501 16.70 18.09 -20.33
C LEU A 501 15.55 17.09 -20.08
N GLN A 502 14.60 16.97 -21.00
CA GLN A 502 13.58 15.91 -20.93
C GLN A 502 14.22 14.51 -21.03
N ASP A 503 15.26 14.34 -21.84
CA ASP A 503 15.93 13.05 -21.99
C ASP A 503 16.75 12.66 -20.74
N ILE A 504 17.33 13.63 -20.04
CA ILE A 504 17.91 13.43 -18.69
C ILE A 504 16.84 12.95 -17.71
N LEU A 505 15.67 13.60 -17.70
CA LEU A 505 14.54 13.23 -16.83
C LEU A 505 14.04 11.80 -17.14
N ARG A 506 13.94 11.44 -18.43
CA ARG A 506 13.57 10.08 -18.89
C ARG A 506 14.62 9.04 -18.48
N ARG A 507 15.91 9.27 -18.74
CA ARG A 507 17.00 8.35 -18.34
C ARG A 507 17.06 8.17 -16.82
N THR A 508 16.87 9.24 -16.05
CA THR A 508 16.84 9.17 -14.59
C THR A 508 15.64 8.35 -14.08
N LEU A 509 14.47 8.45 -14.73
CA LEU A 509 13.31 7.60 -14.44
C LEU A 509 13.62 6.12 -14.73
N LEU A 510 14.24 5.81 -15.87
CA LEU A 510 14.65 4.45 -16.23
C LEU A 510 15.64 3.86 -15.22
N GLN A 511 16.65 4.62 -14.80
CA GLN A 511 17.64 4.20 -13.81
C GLN A 511 17.03 4.03 -12.40
N ALA A 512 16.10 4.89 -12.00
CA ALA A 512 15.35 4.70 -10.75
C ALA A 512 14.44 3.45 -10.80
N ALA A 513 13.86 3.17 -11.97
CA ALA A 513 13.01 2.01 -12.19
C ALA A 513 13.79 0.70 -12.31
N SER A 514 15.01 0.67 -12.88
CA SER A 514 15.85 -0.53 -12.90
C SER A 514 16.34 -0.94 -11.52
N LEU A 515 16.50 0.03 -10.61
CA LEU A 515 16.86 -0.23 -9.22
C LEU A 515 15.65 -0.66 -8.35
N ASN A 516 14.46 -0.08 -8.57
CA ASN A 516 13.27 -0.33 -7.73
C ASN A 516 11.95 -0.27 -8.55
N PRO A 517 11.69 -1.20 -9.49
CA PRO A 517 10.58 -1.07 -10.45
C PRO A 517 9.21 -1.06 -9.76
N ARG A 518 9.05 -1.86 -8.72
CA ARG A 518 7.83 -1.94 -7.92
C ARG A 518 7.48 -0.62 -7.22
N LYS A 519 8.47 0.05 -6.60
CA LYS A 519 8.23 1.33 -5.90
C LYS A 519 7.92 2.45 -6.88
N VAL A 520 8.66 2.52 -8.00
CA VAL A 520 8.43 3.54 -9.05
C VAL A 520 7.02 3.38 -9.66
N THR A 521 6.61 2.16 -9.98
CA THR A 521 5.27 1.87 -10.52
C THR A 521 4.17 2.29 -9.55
N ILE A 522 4.27 1.93 -8.27
CA ILE A 522 3.28 2.32 -7.23
C ILE A 522 3.24 3.84 -7.03
N SER A 523 4.41 4.50 -7.10
CA SER A 523 4.48 5.95 -6.99
C SER A 523 3.83 6.67 -8.16
N LEU A 524 4.11 6.22 -9.39
CA LEU A 524 3.55 6.81 -10.59
C LEU A 524 2.02 6.62 -10.67
N LEU A 525 1.50 5.48 -10.21
CA LEU A 525 0.04 5.25 -10.07
C LEU A 525 -0.65 6.28 -9.15
N ARG A 526 0.01 6.71 -8.06
CA ARG A 526 -0.53 7.73 -7.15
C ARG A 526 -0.60 9.13 -7.78
N ILE A 527 0.23 9.37 -8.80
CA ILE A 527 0.25 10.63 -9.56
C ILE A 527 -0.74 10.57 -10.72
N SER A 528 -0.80 9.44 -11.45
CA SER A 528 -1.48 9.29 -12.73
C SER A 528 -3.00 9.05 -12.64
N LEU A 529 -3.70 9.74 -11.73
CA LEU A 529 -5.13 9.52 -11.44
C LEU A 529 -6.08 9.82 -12.62
N LEU A 530 -5.70 10.69 -13.56
CA LEU A 530 -6.57 11.17 -14.64
C LEU A 530 -5.89 11.32 -16.03
N GLY A 531 -4.72 10.70 -16.25
CA GLY A 531 -4.11 10.66 -17.58
C GLY A 531 -3.49 11.96 -18.08
N ASP A 532 -2.83 12.72 -17.19
CA ASP A 532 -1.90 13.80 -17.54
C ASP A 532 -0.95 13.34 -18.66
N ASN A 533 -0.73 14.20 -19.66
CA ASN A 533 0.22 13.95 -20.76
C ASN A 533 1.63 13.63 -20.25
N THR A 534 2.01 14.22 -19.12
CA THR A 534 3.28 14.02 -18.44
C THR A 534 3.38 12.61 -17.84
N ALA A 535 2.34 12.16 -17.13
CA ALA A 535 2.27 10.79 -16.63
C ALA A 535 2.22 9.76 -17.77
N ARG A 536 1.52 10.05 -18.88
CA ARG A 536 1.56 9.22 -20.09
C ARG A 536 2.97 9.12 -20.67
N ALA A 537 3.68 10.23 -20.80
CA ALA A 537 5.07 10.23 -21.27
C ALA A 537 5.99 9.39 -20.36
N MET A 538 5.78 9.41 -19.04
CA MET A 538 6.50 8.56 -18.09
C MET A 538 6.16 7.07 -18.25
N TRP A 539 4.89 6.71 -18.39
CA TRP A 539 4.48 5.31 -18.67
C TRP A 539 5.05 4.81 -20.00
N ASN A 540 5.00 5.63 -21.06
CA ASN A 540 5.56 5.29 -22.36
C ASN A 540 7.08 5.10 -22.28
N THR A 541 7.78 5.96 -21.53
CA THR A 541 9.23 5.83 -21.29
C THR A 541 9.56 4.48 -20.64
N LEU A 542 8.82 4.09 -19.59
CA LEU A 542 8.98 2.79 -18.92
C LEU A 542 8.62 1.59 -19.83
N ALA A 543 7.67 1.76 -20.76
CA ALA A 543 7.23 0.74 -21.70
C ALA A 543 8.17 0.57 -22.92
N CYS A 544 8.98 1.58 -23.24
CA CYS A 544 10.01 1.50 -24.27
C CYS A 544 11.23 0.68 -23.84
N GLU A 545 11.48 0.54 -22.52
CA GLU A 545 12.68 -0.08 -21.97
C GLU A 545 12.48 -1.59 -21.68
N PRO A 546 13.04 -2.51 -22.49
CA PRO A 546 12.68 -3.93 -22.46
C PRO A 546 12.96 -4.60 -21.10
N CYS A 547 14.01 -4.17 -20.39
CA CYS A 547 14.35 -4.76 -19.09
C CYS A 547 13.33 -4.43 -17.99
N LEU A 548 12.49 -3.39 -18.16
CA LEU A 548 11.55 -2.92 -17.13
C LEU A 548 10.09 -3.33 -17.37
N VAL A 549 9.64 -3.40 -18.63
CA VAL A 549 8.20 -3.58 -18.97
C VAL A 549 7.59 -4.77 -18.24
N GLY A 550 8.31 -5.89 -18.18
CA GLY A 550 7.85 -7.11 -17.50
C GLY A 550 7.59 -6.91 -16.00
N ASP A 551 8.45 -6.16 -15.29
CA ASP A 551 8.31 -5.93 -13.85
C ASP A 551 7.30 -4.83 -13.51
N VAL A 552 7.16 -3.83 -14.39
CA VAL A 552 6.07 -2.85 -14.33
C VAL A 552 4.73 -3.57 -14.49
N LEU A 553 4.55 -4.39 -15.54
CA LEU A 553 3.32 -5.16 -15.77
C LEU A 553 3.01 -6.14 -14.62
N ARG A 554 4.00 -6.87 -14.09
CA ARG A 554 3.83 -7.72 -12.90
C ARG A 554 3.40 -6.92 -11.68
N THR A 555 3.93 -5.71 -11.49
CA THR A 555 3.52 -4.82 -10.40
C THR A 555 2.09 -4.31 -10.59
N LEU A 556 1.72 -3.87 -11.79
CA LEU A 556 0.34 -3.44 -12.11
C LEU A 556 -0.66 -4.58 -11.90
N LEU A 557 -0.32 -5.81 -12.29
CA LEU A 557 -1.12 -7.02 -12.00
C LEU A 557 -1.29 -7.27 -10.50
N LEU A 558 -0.23 -7.09 -9.69
CA LEU A 558 -0.29 -7.27 -8.24
C LEU A 558 -1.13 -6.16 -7.56
N VAL A 559 -1.02 -4.92 -8.01
CA VAL A 559 -1.87 -3.81 -7.54
C VAL A 559 -3.33 -4.06 -7.93
N SER A 560 -3.60 -4.42 -9.20
CA SER A 560 -4.95 -4.75 -9.68
C SER A 560 -5.62 -5.82 -8.80
N LYS A 561 -4.95 -6.96 -8.57
CA LYS A 561 -5.46 -8.04 -7.70
C LYS A 561 -5.74 -7.56 -6.27
N ARG A 562 -4.91 -6.64 -5.73
CA ARG A 562 -5.14 -6.06 -4.39
C ARG A 562 -6.37 -5.13 -4.39
N CYS A 563 -6.46 -4.19 -5.33
CA CYS A 563 -7.57 -3.25 -5.43
C CYS A 563 -8.91 -3.96 -5.55
N ILE A 564 -8.99 -4.98 -6.41
CA ILE A 564 -10.21 -5.75 -6.61
C ILE A 564 -10.61 -6.52 -5.34
N ARG A 565 -9.67 -7.21 -4.68
CA ARG A 565 -9.94 -7.92 -3.41
C ARG A 565 -10.39 -6.98 -2.29
N GLN A 566 -9.88 -5.75 -2.24
CA GLN A 566 -10.31 -4.77 -1.25
C GLN A 566 -11.72 -4.24 -1.56
N HIS A 567 -12.05 -3.99 -2.83
CA HIS A 567 -13.39 -3.57 -3.25
C HIS A 567 -14.49 -4.57 -2.84
N SER A 568 -14.21 -5.89 -2.90
CA SER A 568 -15.17 -6.91 -2.46
C SER A 568 -15.38 -6.99 -0.95
N ILE A 569 -14.49 -6.40 -0.13
CA ILE A 569 -14.54 -6.50 1.33
C ILE A 569 -15.11 -5.22 1.96
N THR A 570 -14.72 -4.05 1.46
CA THR A 570 -14.99 -2.77 2.17
C THR A 570 -16.04 -1.89 1.53
N GLY A 571 -16.50 -2.18 0.31
CA GLY A 571 -17.53 -1.40 -0.41
C GLY A 571 -17.09 0.00 -0.90
N ASP A 572 -16.25 0.70 -0.14
CA ASP A 572 -15.94 2.13 -0.30
C ASP A 572 -14.49 2.46 -0.70
N TYR A 573 -13.63 1.46 -0.93
CA TYR A 573 -12.26 1.71 -1.41
C TYR A 573 -12.15 1.79 -2.95
N SER A 574 -11.18 2.58 -3.40
CA SER A 574 -11.50 3.59 -4.40
C SER A 574 -11.58 3.09 -5.86
N CYS A 575 -12.65 3.52 -6.53
CA CYS A 575 -12.74 3.55 -8.00
C CYS A 575 -11.53 4.23 -8.68
N ARG A 576 -10.81 5.10 -7.94
CA ARG A 576 -9.63 5.83 -8.44
C ARG A 576 -8.42 4.93 -8.65
N ASP A 577 -8.18 3.95 -7.77
CA ASP A 577 -7.04 3.03 -7.91
C ASP A 577 -7.23 2.09 -9.11
N LEU A 578 -8.45 1.58 -9.30
CA LEU A 578 -8.79 0.77 -10.49
C LEU A 578 -8.68 1.59 -11.79
N LEU A 579 -9.14 2.85 -11.78
CA LEU A 579 -9.00 3.78 -12.90
C LEU A 579 -7.53 4.03 -13.25
N ALA A 580 -6.67 4.28 -12.24
CA ALA A 580 -5.24 4.53 -12.44
C ALA A 580 -4.51 3.30 -13.01
N VAL A 581 -4.82 2.09 -12.52
CA VAL A 581 -4.21 0.85 -13.04
C VAL A 581 -4.69 0.55 -14.47
N ALA A 582 -5.99 0.70 -14.76
CA ALA A 582 -6.52 0.54 -16.11
C ALA A 582 -5.85 1.53 -17.09
N GLY A 583 -5.78 2.82 -16.70
CA GLY A 583 -5.06 3.85 -17.46
C GLY A 583 -3.60 3.48 -17.73
N ALA A 584 -2.84 3.12 -16.70
CA ALA A 584 -1.43 2.73 -16.84
C ALA A 584 -1.23 1.51 -17.74
N MET A 585 -2.06 0.46 -17.60
CA MET A 585 -2.04 -0.71 -18.49
C MET A 585 -2.32 -0.30 -19.94
N ARG A 586 -3.31 0.55 -20.18
CA ARG A 586 -3.67 1.04 -21.52
C ARG A 586 -2.51 1.76 -22.19
N GLU A 587 -1.87 2.72 -21.52
CA GLU A 587 -0.74 3.45 -22.12
C GLU A 587 0.44 2.51 -22.45
N ILE A 588 0.73 1.51 -21.59
CA ILE A 588 1.79 0.52 -21.84
C ILE A 588 1.46 -0.36 -23.05
N PHE A 589 0.23 -0.88 -23.17
CA PHE A 589 -0.16 -1.77 -24.26
C PHE A 589 -0.08 -1.12 -25.65
N LEU A 590 -0.23 0.21 -25.72
CA LEU A 590 -0.12 0.99 -26.95
C LEU A 590 1.34 1.20 -27.43
N VAL A 591 2.35 0.90 -26.60
CA VAL A 591 3.76 1.04 -26.98
C VAL A 591 4.26 -0.24 -27.67
N PRO A 592 4.74 -0.18 -28.93
CA PRO A 592 5.14 -1.37 -29.69
C PRO A 592 6.19 -2.25 -29.01
N SER A 593 7.18 -1.65 -28.33
CA SER A 593 8.23 -2.35 -27.58
C SER A 593 7.69 -3.24 -26.46
N SER A 594 6.49 -2.97 -25.95
CA SER A 594 5.87 -3.77 -24.89
C SER A 594 5.31 -5.11 -25.39
N ARG A 595 5.04 -5.25 -26.70
CA ARG A 595 4.24 -6.35 -27.29
C ARG A 595 4.73 -7.72 -26.86
N ARG A 596 6.04 -7.99 -26.90
CA ARG A 596 6.63 -9.28 -26.48
C ARG A 596 6.30 -9.62 -25.02
N TYR A 597 6.28 -8.62 -24.13
CA TYR A 597 5.97 -8.80 -22.70
C TYR A 597 4.46 -8.91 -22.44
N VAL A 598 3.64 -8.20 -23.22
CA VAL A 598 2.18 -8.31 -23.20
C VAL A 598 1.75 -9.72 -23.64
N HIS A 599 2.26 -10.24 -24.78
CA HIS A 599 2.04 -11.63 -25.19
C HIS A 599 2.57 -12.63 -24.14
N ALA A 600 3.74 -12.38 -23.54
CA ALA A 600 4.31 -13.27 -22.52
C ALA A 600 3.44 -13.39 -21.25
N LEU A 601 2.69 -12.33 -20.89
CA LEU A 601 1.82 -12.25 -19.71
C LEU A 601 0.32 -12.22 -20.05
N LEU A 602 -0.05 -12.55 -21.30
CA LEU A 602 -1.41 -12.39 -21.82
C LEU A 602 -2.46 -13.07 -20.94
N ASP A 603 -2.13 -14.25 -20.40
CA ASP A 603 -3.02 -15.01 -19.51
C ASP A 603 -3.45 -14.23 -18.27
N LYS A 604 -2.50 -13.52 -17.67
CA LYS A 604 -2.72 -12.74 -16.45
C LYS A 604 -3.33 -11.38 -16.77
N LEU A 605 -2.91 -10.75 -17.87
CA LEU A 605 -3.39 -9.43 -18.28
C LEU A 605 -4.85 -9.49 -18.75
N PHE A 606 -5.22 -10.46 -19.59
CA PHE A 606 -6.59 -10.65 -20.06
C PHE A 606 -7.58 -10.82 -18.89
N MET A 607 -7.31 -11.78 -17.99
CA MET A 607 -8.17 -12.00 -16.82
C MET A 607 -8.21 -10.79 -15.87
N ALA A 608 -7.09 -10.09 -15.68
CA ALA A 608 -7.06 -8.89 -14.83
C ALA A 608 -7.90 -7.74 -15.40
N VAL A 609 -7.85 -7.51 -16.73
CA VAL A 609 -8.69 -6.49 -17.40
C VAL A 609 -10.16 -6.90 -17.35
N LEU A 610 -10.49 -8.17 -17.59
CA LEU A 610 -11.86 -8.65 -17.44
C LEU A 610 -12.42 -8.41 -16.04
N PHE A 611 -11.69 -8.77 -14.98
CA PHE A 611 -12.11 -8.56 -13.60
C PHE A 611 -12.23 -7.07 -13.22
N GLN A 612 -11.41 -6.18 -13.79
CA GLN A 612 -11.61 -4.73 -13.65
C GLN A 612 -12.93 -4.27 -14.26
N ILE A 613 -13.33 -4.82 -15.41
CA ILE A 613 -14.61 -4.52 -16.06
C ILE A 613 -15.78 -5.06 -15.20
N SER A 614 -15.73 -6.30 -14.71
CA SER A 614 -16.80 -6.89 -13.87
C SER A 614 -17.01 -6.07 -12.59
N CYS A 615 -15.94 -5.70 -11.89
CA CYS A 615 -16.04 -4.89 -10.68
C CYS A 615 -16.55 -3.47 -10.96
N SER A 616 -16.20 -2.89 -12.12
CA SER A 616 -16.72 -1.58 -12.53
C SER A 616 -18.22 -1.62 -12.87
N LEU A 617 -18.71 -2.71 -13.46
CA LEU A 617 -20.15 -2.94 -13.72
C LEU A 617 -20.94 -3.12 -12.42
N GLU A 618 -20.39 -3.85 -11.46
CA GLU A 618 -21.05 -4.09 -10.17
C GLU A 618 -21.14 -2.81 -9.32
N GLY A 619 -20.10 -1.98 -9.32
CA GLY A 619 -20.13 -0.65 -8.68
C GLY A 619 -21.16 0.30 -9.29
N LEU A 620 -21.53 0.12 -10.57
CA LEU A 620 -22.65 0.82 -11.21
C LEU A 620 -24.01 0.24 -10.81
N ARG A 621 -24.15 -1.09 -10.74
CA ARG A 621 -25.38 -1.77 -10.27
C ARG A 621 -25.74 -1.36 -8.82
N LYS A 622 -24.73 -1.29 -7.94
CA LYS A 622 -24.90 -0.95 -6.51
C LYS A 622 -24.97 0.55 -6.20
N GLY A 623 -24.87 1.42 -7.21
CA GLY A 623 -25.02 2.87 -7.04
C GLY A 623 -23.87 3.60 -6.32
N CYS A 624 -22.83 2.89 -5.86
CA CYS A 624 -21.71 3.42 -5.06
C CYS A 624 -20.93 4.58 -5.74
N CYS A 625 -21.05 4.75 -7.05
CA CYS A 625 -20.43 5.85 -7.78
C CYS A 625 -21.15 7.22 -7.65
N ARG A 626 -22.21 7.33 -6.83
CA ARG A 626 -22.96 8.58 -6.59
C ARG A 626 -22.68 9.20 -5.22
N SER A 627 -21.42 9.58 -4.96
CA SER A 627 -21.11 10.47 -3.84
C SER A 627 -20.18 11.63 -4.26
N GLY A 628 -20.53 12.85 -3.85
CA GLY A 628 -19.53 13.90 -3.62
C GLY A 628 -19.02 14.76 -4.79
N SER A 629 -19.85 15.18 -5.77
CA SER A 629 -19.69 16.55 -6.31
C SER A 629 -20.93 17.10 -7.01
N ARG A 630 -21.47 18.21 -6.48
CA ARG A 630 -22.26 19.16 -7.26
C ARG A 630 -21.29 20.02 -8.09
N SER A 631 -20.77 19.47 -9.19
CA SER A 631 -20.15 20.30 -10.24
C SER A 631 -20.71 19.91 -11.61
N ARG A 632 -21.47 20.82 -12.22
CA ARG A 632 -21.78 20.75 -13.65
C ARG A 632 -20.51 21.13 -14.41
N LYS A 633 -20.20 20.40 -15.50
CA LYS A 633 -19.07 20.60 -16.44
C LYS A 633 -17.72 19.91 -16.11
N ALA A 634 -17.71 18.58 -16.01
CA ALA A 634 -16.59 17.75 -16.48
C ALA A 634 -17.08 16.35 -16.90
N LYS A 635 -16.87 15.97 -18.18
CA LYS A 635 -17.15 14.60 -18.67
C LYS A 635 -16.03 13.64 -18.23
N HIS A 636 -15.98 13.28 -16.94
CA HIS A 636 -15.03 12.26 -16.50
C HIS A 636 -15.33 10.90 -17.19
N PRO A 637 -14.33 10.20 -17.74
CA PRO A 637 -14.50 8.82 -18.20
C PRO A 637 -14.91 7.94 -17.02
N SER A 638 -15.96 7.13 -17.19
CA SER A 638 -16.30 6.12 -16.18
C SER A 638 -15.19 5.09 -16.09
N VAL A 639 -14.94 4.54 -14.89
CA VAL A 639 -13.93 3.48 -14.67
C VAL A 639 -14.13 2.33 -15.65
N LEU A 640 -15.41 1.96 -15.86
CA LEU A 640 -15.85 0.99 -16.84
C LEU A 640 -15.38 1.31 -18.28
N ARG A 641 -15.58 2.54 -18.77
CA ARG A 641 -15.10 2.92 -20.12
C ARG A 641 -13.59 2.84 -20.22
N THR A 642 -12.86 3.25 -19.18
CA THR A 642 -11.39 3.16 -19.18
C THR A 642 -10.92 1.70 -19.18
N ALA A 643 -11.56 0.82 -18.42
CA ALA A 643 -11.26 -0.62 -18.41
C ALA A 643 -11.57 -1.28 -19.78
N VAL A 644 -12.68 -0.91 -20.43
CA VAL A 644 -12.97 -1.34 -21.81
C VAL A 644 -11.95 -0.78 -22.82
N SER A 645 -11.52 0.48 -22.68
CA SER A 645 -10.41 1.03 -23.50
C SER A 645 -9.08 0.32 -23.24
N THR A 646 -8.87 -0.22 -22.03
CA THR A 646 -7.70 -1.03 -21.69
C THR A 646 -7.77 -2.40 -22.39
N ALA A 647 -8.96 -3.00 -22.49
CA ALA A 647 -9.19 -4.19 -23.30
C ALA A 647 -8.96 -3.92 -24.80
N GLN A 648 -9.46 -2.79 -25.33
CA GLN A 648 -9.19 -2.38 -26.71
C GLN A 648 -7.69 -2.25 -26.99
N ALA A 649 -6.93 -1.59 -26.12
CA ALA A 649 -5.48 -1.48 -26.25
C ALA A 649 -4.76 -2.84 -26.15
N LEU A 650 -5.25 -3.78 -25.32
CA LEU A 650 -4.73 -5.14 -25.26
C LEU A 650 -4.91 -5.87 -26.60
N PHE A 651 -6.10 -5.84 -27.18
CA PHE A 651 -6.37 -6.47 -28.48
C PHE A 651 -5.65 -5.75 -29.64
N GLN A 652 -5.47 -4.43 -29.57
CA GLN A 652 -4.62 -3.68 -30.50
C GLN A 652 -3.15 -4.11 -30.43
N CYS A 653 -2.65 -4.42 -29.24
CA CYS A 653 -1.31 -4.96 -29.04
C CYS A 653 -1.15 -6.38 -29.63
N LEU A 654 -2.22 -7.18 -29.61
CA LEU A 654 -2.23 -8.56 -30.14
C LEU A 654 -2.31 -8.59 -31.68
N GLY A 655 -3.35 -7.99 -32.27
CA GLY A 655 -3.69 -8.12 -33.69
C GLY A 655 -3.79 -6.81 -34.47
N GLY A 656 -3.33 -5.68 -33.90
CA GLY A 656 -3.38 -4.38 -34.55
C GLY A 656 -4.78 -3.72 -34.55
N THR A 657 -4.92 -2.65 -35.32
CA THR A 657 -6.16 -1.87 -35.39
C THR A 657 -7.31 -2.62 -36.09
N SER A 658 -7.01 -3.44 -37.09
CA SER A 658 -7.98 -4.26 -37.84
C SER A 658 -8.82 -5.15 -36.92
N LEU A 659 -8.18 -5.81 -35.94
CA LEU A 659 -8.86 -6.68 -34.97
C LEU A 659 -9.82 -5.89 -34.07
N VAL A 660 -9.42 -4.70 -33.61
CA VAL A 660 -10.28 -3.83 -32.78
C VAL A 660 -11.50 -3.33 -33.57
N GLU A 661 -11.33 -3.06 -34.87
CA GLU A 661 -12.45 -2.70 -35.76
C GLU A 661 -13.38 -3.88 -36.09
N GLU A 662 -12.86 -5.11 -36.25
CA GLU A 662 -13.67 -6.33 -36.38
C GLU A 662 -14.57 -6.49 -35.14
N MET A 663 -13.97 -6.39 -33.95
CA MET A 663 -14.67 -6.51 -32.67
C MET A 663 -15.66 -5.36 -32.43
N ARG A 664 -15.39 -4.16 -32.96
CA ARG A 664 -16.35 -3.04 -32.95
C ARG A 664 -17.54 -3.32 -33.87
N ARG A 665 -17.31 -3.83 -35.08
CA ARG A 665 -18.38 -4.24 -36.01
C ARG A 665 -19.27 -5.35 -35.44
N GLN A 666 -18.73 -6.24 -34.62
CA GLN A 666 -19.49 -7.27 -33.90
C GLN A 666 -20.17 -6.76 -32.61
N GLY A 667 -20.03 -5.47 -32.25
CA GLY A 667 -20.62 -4.88 -31.04
C GLY A 667 -19.97 -5.30 -29.72
N ALA A 668 -18.82 -5.98 -29.74
CA ALA A 668 -18.18 -6.58 -28.57
C ALA A 668 -17.96 -5.56 -27.42
N TRP A 669 -17.50 -4.35 -27.80
CA TRP A 669 -17.15 -3.30 -26.84
C TRP A 669 -18.40 -2.73 -26.12
N ASP A 670 -19.53 -2.61 -26.82
CA ASP A 670 -20.78 -2.12 -26.25
C ASP A 670 -21.45 -3.18 -25.38
N MET A 671 -21.33 -4.46 -25.76
CA MET A 671 -21.80 -5.58 -24.92
C MET A 671 -21.14 -5.57 -23.54
N LEU A 672 -19.85 -5.19 -23.45
CA LEU A 672 -19.10 -5.08 -22.19
C LEU A 672 -19.51 -3.88 -21.31
N LEU A 673 -20.18 -2.88 -21.88
CA LEU A 673 -20.68 -1.70 -21.14
C LEU A 673 -22.03 -1.95 -20.46
N SER A 674 -22.75 -3.01 -20.85
CA SER A 674 -24.08 -3.36 -20.33
C SER A 674 -24.04 -4.65 -19.52
N ALA A 675 -24.54 -4.59 -18.29
CA ALA A 675 -24.52 -5.73 -17.38
C ALA A 675 -25.53 -6.86 -17.73
N LYS A 676 -26.33 -6.70 -18.80
CA LYS A 676 -27.17 -7.78 -19.37
C LYS A 676 -26.43 -8.56 -20.46
N THR A 677 -25.60 -7.88 -21.25
CA THR A 677 -24.86 -8.43 -22.41
C THR A 677 -23.41 -8.76 -22.09
N TYR A 678 -22.96 -8.48 -20.85
CA TYR A 678 -21.57 -8.59 -20.44
C TYR A 678 -20.95 -9.97 -20.70
N SER A 679 -21.64 -11.06 -20.34
CA SER A 679 -21.18 -12.42 -20.61
C SER A 679 -21.02 -12.69 -22.10
N SER A 680 -21.96 -12.26 -22.94
CA SER A 680 -21.86 -12.36 -24.41
C SER A 680 -20.62 -11.63 -24.95
N GLY A 681 -20.34 -10.42 -24.41
CA GLY A 681 -19.12 -9.67 -24.74
C GLY A 681 -17.84 -10.41 -24.33
N VAL A 682 -17.79 -10.96 -23.11
CA VAL A 682 -16.63 -11.75 -22.62
C VAL A 682 -16.42 -13.02 -23.45
N ALA A 683 -17.48 -13.73 -23.82
CA ALA A 683 -17.41 -14.90 -24.71
C ALA A 683 -16.84 -14.52 -26.08
N MET A 684 -17.30 -13.41 -26.67
CA MET A 684 -16.79 -12.88 -27.94
C MET A 684 -15.29 -12.51 -27.85
N LEU A 685 -14.85 -11.80 -26.81
CA LEU A 685 -13.41 -11.54 -26.59
C LEU A 685 -12.61 -12.84 -26.51
N THR A 686 -13.15 -13.86 -25.84
CA THR A 686 -12.48 -15.15 -25.64
C THR A 686 -12.40 -15.97 -26.92
N ARG A 687 -13.43 -15.94 -27.78
CA ARG A 687 -13.43 -16.55 -29.12
C ARG A 687 -12.38 -15.93 -30.03
N VAL A 688 -12.30 -14.61 -30.07
CA VAL A 688 -11.28 -13.89 -30.84
C VAL A 688 -9.90 -14.28 -30.33
N LEU A 689 -9.67 -14.24 -29.02
CA LEU A 689 -8.39 -14.63 -28.45
C LEU A 689 -8.03 -16.11 -28.75
N ARG A 690 -9.00 -17.02 -28.77
CA ARG A 690 -8.79 -18.42 -29.16
C ARG A 690 -8.33 -18.58 -30.61
N ARG A 691 -8.73 -17.66 -31.51
CA ARG A 691 -8.27 -17.59 -32.91
C ARG A 691 -6.87 -16.99 -33.01
N GLU A 692 -6.61 -15.88 -32.31
CA GLU A 692 -5.36 -15.10 -32.43
C GLU A 692 -4.18 -15.63 -31.58
N ALA A 693 -4.44 -16.38 -30.51
CA ALA A 693 -3.43 -16.89 -29.56
C ALA A 693 -3.83 -18.26 -28.96
N PRO A 694 -4.04 -19.31 -29.79
CA PRO A 694 -4.47 -20.63 -29.33
C PRO A 694 -3.51 -21.26 -28.30
N GLU A 695 -2.21 -21.01 -28.40
CA GLU A 695 -1.18 -21.49 -27.48
C GLU A 695 -1.30 -20.89 -26.06
N ARG A 696 -2.02 -19.76 -25.92
CA ARG A 696 -2.26 -19.09 -24.62
C ARG A 696 -3.56 -19.51 -23.95
N CYS A 697 -4.48 -20.15 -24.66
CA CYS A 697 -5.76 -20.62 -24.12
C CYS A 697 -5.57 -21.52 -22.88
N THR A 698 -4.53 -22.36 -22.87
CA THR A 698 -4.19 -23.19 -21.70
C THR A 698 -3.88 -22.38 -20.45
N ALA A 699 -3.11 -21.32 -20.59
CA ALA A 699 -2.73 -20.46 -19.47
C ALA A 699 -3.91 -19.61 -19.01
N ILE A 700 -4.75 -19.13 -19.94
CA ILE A 700 -5.95 -18.34 -19.65
C ILE A 700 -6.99 -19.17 -18.88
N SER A 701 -7.29 -20.38 -19.34
CA SER A 701 -8.21 -21.29 -18.63
C SER A 701 -7.72 -21.58 -17.20
N LYS A 702 -6.40 -21.76 -17.00
CA LYS A 702 -5.80 -21.84 -15.66
C LYS A 702 -5.99 -20.56 -14.83
N GLN A 703 -5.80 -19.36 -15.42
CA GLN A 703 -6.04 -18.10 -14.70
C GLN A 703 -7.52 -17.88 -14.36
N ALA A 704 -8.44 -18.33 -15.22
CA ALA A 704 -9.88 -18.30 -14.94
C ALA A 704 -10.23 -19.19 -13.74
N VAL A 705 -9.73 -20.43 -13.69
CA VAL A 705 -9.88 -21.32 -12.51
C VAL A 705 -9.25 -20.72 -11.26
N ILE A 706 -8.08 -20.09 -11.36
CA ILE A 706 -7.47 -19.34 -10.23
C ILE A 706 -8.34 -18.16 -9.78
N GLY A 707 -9.11 -17.53 -10.69
CA GLY A 707 -10.15 -16.55 -10.37
C GLY A 707 -11.26 -17.16 -9.53
N LEU A 708 -11.90 -18.22 -10.05
CA LEU A 708 -13.00 -18.94 -9.38
C LEU A 708 -12.61 -19.44 -7.97
N LEU A 709 -11.38 -19.94 -7.81
CA LEU A 709 -10.85 -20.40 -6.52
C LEU A 709 -10.71 -19.28 -5.46
N GLN A 710 -10.78 -18.00 -5.85
CA GLN A 710 -10.79 -16.87 -4.91
C GLN A 710 -12.20 -16.52 -4.39
N ARG A 711 -13.26 -17.21 -4.86
CA ARG A 711 -14.65 -17.09 -4.40
C ARG A 711 -15.16 -15.65 -4.35
N GLN A 712 -15.11 -14.95 -5.49
CA GLN A 712 -15.56 -13.56 -5.60
C GLN A 712 -16.68 -13.44 -6.64
N ALA A 713 -17.93 -13.48 -6.19
CA ALA A 713 -19.14 -13.51 -7.04
C ALA A 713 -19.15 -12.48 -8.19
N VAL A 714 -18.52 -11.32 -7.97
CA VAL A 714 -18.38 -10.23 -8.96
C VAL A 714 -17.49 -10.61 -10.15
N GLN A 715 -16.47 -11.44 -9.95
CA GLN A 715 -15.55 -11.92 -10.99
C GLN A 715 -16.01 -13.24 -11.63
N ASP A 716 -16.81 -14.03 -10.89
CA ASP A 716 -17.13 -15.40 -11.26
C ASP A 716 -17.88 -15.47 -12.60
N VAL A 717 -18.72 -14.48 -12.95
CA VAL A 717 -19.36 -14.39 -14.28
C VAL A 717 -18.31 -14.40 -15.40
N SER A 718 -17.26 -13.58 -15.29
CA SER A 718 -16.20 -13.49 -16.29
C SER A 718 -15.35 -14.76 -16.32
N ALA A 719 -14.98 -15.27 -15.15
CA ALA A 719 -14.15 -16.47 -15.04
C ALA A 719 -14.88 -17.72 -15.55
N MET A 720 -16.17 -17.89 -15.23
CA MET A 720 -17.01 -18.96 -15.76
C MET A 720 -17.22 -18.84 -17.27
N THR A 721 -17.45 -17.62 -17.79
CA THR A 721 -17.63 -17.40 -19.23
C THR A 721 -16.35 -17.75 -20.02
N VAL A 722 -15.19 -17.25 -19.57
CA VAL A 722 -13.89 -17.57 -20.19
C VAL A 722 -13.58 -19.06 -20.07
N PHE A 723 -13.85 -19.66 -18.91
CA PHE A 723 -13.65 -21.09 -18.71
C PHE A 723 -14.52 -21.91 -19.65
N MET A 724 -15.83 -21.61 -19.72
CA MET A 724 -16.79 -22.28 -20.62
C MET A 724 -16.38 -22.20 -22.09
N GLU A 725 -16.00 -21.02 -22.58
CA GLU A 725 -15.61 -20.83 -23.99
C GLU A 725 -14.28 -21.52 -24.35
N LEU A 726 -13.45 -21.82 -23.34
CA LEU A 726 -12.19 -22.57 -23.46
C LEU A 726 -12.29 -24.02 -22.96
N LEU A 727 -13.49 -24.55 -22.70
CA LEU A 727 -13.71 -25.97 -22.39
C LEU A 727 -13.64 -26.82 -23.65
N ASP A 728 -12.41 -27.11 -24.07
CA ASP A 728 -12.10 -28.07 -25.13
C ASP A 728 -11.58 -29.40 -24.53
N SER A 729 -11.54 -30.41 -25.39
CA SER A 729 -11.08 -31.79 -25.23
C SER A 729 -9.85 -32.02 -24.33
N THR A 730 -8.90 -31.09 -24.32
CA THR A 730 -7.64 -31.15 -23.54
C THR A 730 -7.73 -30.50 -22.15
N TYR A 731 -8.82 -29.78 -21.85
CA TYR A 731 -9.02 -29.05 -20.59
C TYR A 731 -9.95 -29.76 -19.62
N LEU A 732 -10.87 -30.56 -20.13
CA LEU A 732 -11.87 -31.29 -19.35
C LEU A 732 -11.22 -32.17 -18.26
N ASP A 733 -10.04 -32.74 -18.54
CA ASP A 733 -9.32 -33.59 -17.59
C ASP A 733 -8.84 -32.85 -16.34
N ARG A 734 -8.56 -31.54 -16.46
CA ARG A 734 -8.09 -30.68 -15.35
C ARG A 734 -9.18 -30.18 -14.40
N VAL A 735 -10.45 -30.50 -14.68
CA VAL A 735 -11.55 -30.23 -13.74
C VAL A 735 -11.43 -31.19 -12.56
N ASP A 736 -11.04 -30.64 -11.42
CA ASP A 736 -10.89 -31.33 -10.13
C ASP A 736 -12.07 -31.05 -9.18
N GLY A 737 -12.08 -31.71 -8.02
CA GLY A 737 -13.15 -31.54 -7.02
C GLY A 737 -13.31 -30.09 -6.51
N ARG A 738 -12.28 -29.24 -6.59
CA ARG A 738 -12.40 -27.83 -6.18
C ARG A 738 -13.22 -27.04 -7.19
N VAL A 739 -13.01 -27.26 -8.49
CA VAL A 739 -13.84 -26.66 -9.55
C VAL A 739 -15.29 -27.14 -9.41
N LEU A 740 -15.52 -28.43 -9.17
CA LEU A 740 -16.87 -28.97 -8.92
C LEU A 740 -17.54 -28.32 -7.70
N SER A 741 -16.82 -28.10 -6.59
CA SER A 741 -17.35 -27.40 -5.41
C SER A 741 -17.80 -25.95 -5.69
N ILE A 742 -17.16 -25.28 -6.66
CA ILE A 742 -17.50 -23.92 -7.06
C ILE A 742 -18.74 -23.93 -7.97
N LEU A 743 -18.83 -24.89 -8.90
CA LEU A 743 -20.06 -25.11 -9.68
C LEU A 743 -21.25 -25.42 -8.76
N GLN A 744 -21.07 -26.27 -7.73
CA GLN A 744 -22.08 -26.55 -6.70
C GLN A 744 -22.58 -25.29 -5.99
N ALA A 745 -21.66 -24.38 -5.62
CA ALA A 745 -22.00 -23.11 -5.00
C ALA A 745 -22.76 -22.18 -5.98
N HIS A 746 -22.33 -22.11 -7.24
CA HIS A 746 -23.00 -21.28 -8.25
C HIS A 746 -24.37 -21.82 -8.67
N LEU A 747 -24.60 -23.14 -8.65
CA LEU A 747 -25.94 -23.72 -8.81
C LEU A 747 -26.91 -23.20 -7.75
N LYS A 748 -26.45 -22.88 -6.54
CA LYS A 748 -27.26 -22.33 -5.42
C LYS A 748 -27.30 -20.79 -5.39
N SER A 749 -26.72 -20.10 -6.39
CA SER A 749 -26.67 -18.64 -6.43
C SER A 749 -28.04 -18.00 -6.69
N GLN A 750 -28.32 -16.84 -6.09
CA GLN A 750 -29.49 -16.03 -6.42
C GLN A 750 -29.40 -15.43 -7.85
N GLU A 751 -28.19 -15.18 -8.34
CA GLU A 751 -27.93 -14.66 -9.69
C GLU A 751 -28.21 -15.72 -10.78
N VAL A 752 -29.26 -15.51 -11.57
CA VAL A 752 -29.70 -16.41 -12.66
C VAL A 752 -28.57 -16.69 -13.65
N LEU A 753 -27.76 -15.69 -14.00
CA LEU A 753 -26.64 -15.84 -14.93
C LEU A 753 -25.57 -16.80 -14.42
N LEU A 754 -25.28 -16.80 -13.12
CA LEU A 754 -24.31 -17.74 -12.52
C LEU A 754 -24.86 -19.17 -12.50
N ARG A 755 -26.16 -19.34 -12.20
CA ARG A 755 -26.82 -20.66 -12.29
C ARG A 755 -26.81 -21.19 -13.73
N ARG A 756 -27.14 -20.34 -14.71
CA ARG A 756 -27.14 -20.69 -16.14
C ARG A 756 -25.74 -21.11 -16.62
N LEU A 757 -24.71 -20.32 -16.33
CA LEU A 757 -23.32 -20.66 -16.67
C LEU A 757 -22.86 -21.96 -15.96
N ALA A 758 -23.26 -22.20 -14.71
CA ALA A 758 -22.92 -23.43 -13.99
C ALA A 758 -23.52 -24.66 -14.67
N VAL A 759 -24.81 -24.61 -15.02
CA VAL A 759 -25.49 -25.70 -15.74
C VAL A 759 -24.88 -25.90 -17.13
N GLN A 760 -24.60 -24.84 -17.89
CA GLN A 760 -23.99 -24.95 -19.21
C GLN A 760 -22.60 -25.62 -19.17
N ILE A 761 -21.76 -25.26 -18.19
CA ILE A 761 -20.47 -25.94 -17.94
C ILE A 761 -20.69 -27.43 -17.62
N LEU A 762 -21.69 -27.76 -16.80
CA LEU A 762 -22.02 -29.15 -16.46
C LEU A 762 -22.57 -29.94 -17.66
N VAL A 763 -23.32 -29.32 -18.58
CA VAL A 763 -23.77 -29.93 -19.84
C VAL A 763 -22.57 -30.33 -20.72
N VAL A 764 -21.55 -29.46 -20.81
CA VAL A 764 -20.31 -29.78 -21.54
C VAL A 764 -19.52 -30.90 -20.85
N LEU A 765 -19.37 -30.84 -19.52
CA LEU A 765 -18.66 -31.86 -18.73
C LEU A 765 -19.34 -33.24 -18.78
N SER A 766 -20.68 -33.29 -18.69
CA SER A 766 -21.46 -34.52 -18.71
C SER A 766 -21.48 -35.20 -20.09
N GLY A 767 -21.13 -34.48 -21.16
CA GLY A 767 -20.96 -35.05 -22.51
C GLY A 767 -19.86 -36.12 -22.60
N ARG A 768 -18.91 -36.17 -21.65
CA ARG A 768 -17.90 -37.23 -21.56
C ARG A 768 -18.22 -38.20 -20.44
N ARG A 769 -18.42 -39.49 -20.78
CA ARG A 769 -18.75 -40.58 -19.83
C ARG A 769 -17.82 -40.62 -18.59
N GLN A 770 -16.51 -40.47 -18.78
CA GLN A 770 -15.53 -40.45 -17.69
C GLN A 770 -15.73 -39.27 -16.72
N LYS A 771 -16.09 -38.08 -17.23
CA LYS A 771 -16.32 -36.88 -16.40
C LYS A 771 -17.72 -36.87 -15.81
N ALA A 772 -18.72 -37.37 -16.53
CA ALA A 772 -20.09 -37.54 -16.04
C ALA A 772 -20.15 -38.35 -14.73
N ALA A 773 -19.37 -39.44 -14.60
CA ALA A 773 -19.26 -40.18 -13.34
C ALA A 773 -18.74 -39.32 -12.17
N THR A 774 -17.82 -38.39 -12.42
CA THR A 774 -17.31 -37.47 -11.37
C THR A 774 -18.33 -36.42 -10.92
N LEU A 775 -19.43 -36.24 -11.65
CA LEU A 775 -20.48 -35.27 -11.32
C LEU A 775 -21.51 -35.83 -10.31
N GLN A 776 -21.41 -37.08 -9.86
CA GLN A 776 -22.41 -37.71 -8.98
C GLN A 776 -22.67 -36.91 -7.69
N GLY A 777 -21.64 -36.26 -7.12
CA GLY A 777 -21.78 -35.40 -5.95
C GLY A 777 -22.52 -34.07 -6.18
N LEU A 778 -22.94 -33.77 -7.41
CA LEU A 778 -23.73 -32.58 -7.77
C LEU A 778 -25.18 -32.93 -8.18
N LEU A 779 -25.54 -34.22 -8.23
CA LEU A 779 -26.84 -34.68 -8.71
C LEU A 779 -28.00 -34.03 -7.95
N ALA A 780 -27.90 -33.91 -6.62
CA ALA A 780 -28.95 -33.30 -5.81
C ALA A 780 -29.16 -31.82 -6.16
N GLU A 781 -28.09 -31.04 -6.30
CA GLU A 781 -28.17 -29.64 -6.71
C GLU A 781 -28.72 -29.44 -8.14
N VAL A 782 -28.32 -30.30 -9.08
CA VAL A 782 -28.82 -30.23 -10.47
C VAL A 782 -30.30 -30.62 -10.52
N THR A 783 -30.70 -31.65 -9.78
CA THR A 783 -32.10 -32.07 -9.62
C THR A 783 -32.99 -30.93 -9.10
N GLN A 784 -32.51 -30.09 -8.17
CA GLN A 784 -33.23 -28.89 -7.73
C GLN A 784 -33.29 -27.75 -8.76
N ARG A 785 -32.57 -27.82 -9.89
CA ARG A 785 -32.66 -26.82 -10.98
C ARG A 785 -33.74 -27.12 -12.01
N LEU A 786 -34.41 -28.27 -11.91
CA LEU A 786 -35.63 -28.57 -12.69
C LEU A 786 -36.80 -27.64 -12.36
N GLN A 787 -36.79 -27.02 -11.18
CA GLN A 787 -37.80 -26.05 -10.72
C GLN A 787 -37.38 -24.58 -10.97
N ASP A 788 -36.27 -24.32 -11.68
CA ASP A 788 -35.87 -22.94 -11.99
C ASP A 788 -36.86 -22.30 -12.97
N GLY A 789 -37.09 -20.99 -12.86
CA GLY A 789 -37.98 -20.27 -13.77
C GLY A 789 -37.44 -20.20 -15.21
N ASP A 790 -36.13 -20.26 -15.36
CA ASP A 790 -35.38 -20.17 -16.61
C ASP A 790 -35.41 -21.50 -17.41
N SER A 791 -35.88 -21.45 -18.66
CA SER A 791 -35.99 -22.62 -19.55
C SER A 791 -34.65 -23.26 -19.89
N ASP A 792 -33.59 -22.46 -20.05
CA ASP A 792 -32.27 -22.95 -20.44
C ASP A 792 -31.64 -23.70 -19.26
N ILE A 793 -31.87 -23.21 -18.04
CA ILE A 793 -31.45 -23.88 -16.80
C ILE A 793 -32.14 -25.23 -16.64
N ARG A 794 -33.48 -25.30 -16.78
CA ARG A 794 -34.22 -26.57 -16.69
C ARG A 794 -33.76 -27.59 -17.73
N THR A 795 -33.63 -27.15 -18.99
CA THR A 795 -33.24 -28.00 -20.12
C THR A 795 -31.81 -28.53 -19.96
N GLY A 796 -30.88 -27.67 -19.52
CA GLY A 796 -29.51 -28.08 -19.21
C GLY A 796 -29.43 -29.02 -18.01
N ALA A 797 -30.26 -28.83 -16.98
CA ALA A 797 -30.33 -29.72 -15.82
C ALA A 797 -30.81 -31.13 -16.22
N LEU A 798 -31.89 -31.25 -17.02
CA LEU A 798 -32.32 -32.53 -17.60
C LEU A 798 -31.20 -33.21 -18.40
N THR A 799 -30.50 -32.44 -19.24
CA THR A 799 -29.37 -32.94 -20.06
C THR A 799 -28.21 -33.47 -19.22
N VAL A 800 -27.92 -32.85 -18.07
CA VAL A 800 -26.89 -33.34 -17.14
C VAL A 800 -27.37 -34.62 -16.45
N LEU A 801 -28.60 -34.62 -15.93
CA LEU A 801 -29.15 -35.76 -15.17
C LEU A 801 -29.23 -37.02 -16.02
N SER A 802 -29.74 -36.94 -17.26
CA SER A 802 -29.82 -38.09 -18.18
C SER A 802 -28.46 -38.69 -18.52
N ARG A 803 -27.40 -37.88 -18.58
CA ARG A 803 -26.02 -38.34 -18.84
C ARG A 803 -25.31 -38.89 -17.60
N THR A 804 -25.74 -38.52 -16.40
CA THR A 804 -24.99 -38.79 -15.15
C THR A 804 -25.65 -39.82 -14.24
N LEU A 805 -27.00 -39.90 -14.19
CA LEU A 805 -27.73 -40.71 -13.21
C LEU A 805 -27.37 -42.20 -13.25
N ARG A 806 -27.24 -42.78 -14.46
CA ARG A 806 -26.87 -44.20 -14.65
C ARG A 806 -25.36 -44.49 -14.52
N LEU A 807 -24.53 -43.46 -14.38
CA LEU A 807 -23.08 -43.58 -14.17
C LEU A 807 -22.68 -43.36 -12.71
N ALA A 808 -23.56 -42.78 -11.89
CA ALA A 808 -23.36 -42.62 -10.47
C ALA A 808 -23.50 -43.96 -9.71
N ASP A 809 -22.90 -44.05 -8.54
CA ASP A 809 -23.08 -45.20 -7.66
C ASP A 809 -24.55 -45.34 -7.23
N ARG A 810 -25.04 -46.58 -7.11
CA ARG A 810 -26.47 -46.81 -6.81
C ARG A 810 -26.91 -46.35 -5.42
N GLN A 811 -25.98 -46.15 -4.48
CA GLN A 811 -26.31 -45.66 -3.13
C GLN A 811 -26.62 -44.16 -3.16
N THR A 812 -25.86 -43.35 -3.91
CA THR A 812 -26.15 -41.93 -4.12
C THR A 812 -27.27 -41.69 -5.14
N ALA A 813 -27.33 -42.47 -6.22
CA ALA A 813 -28.34 -42.31 -7.28
C ALA A 813 -29.77 -42.65 -6.81
N SER A 814 -29.95 -43.72 -6.03
CA SER A 814 -31.27 -44.23 -5.66
C SER A 814 -32.18 -43.26 -4.87
N PRO A 815 -31.73 -42.52 -3.85
CA PRO A 815 -32.58 -41.54 -3.17
C PRO A 815 -32.89 -40.33 -4.06
N ILE A 816 -31.92 -39.89 -4.88
CA ILE A 816 -32.10 -38.77 -5.81
C ILE A 816 -33.10 -39.15 -6.91
N ALA A 817 -33.03 -40.37 -7.44
CA ALA A 817 -33.97 -40.89 -8.43
C ALA A 817 -35.43 -40.89 -7.93
N LEU A 818 -35.65 -41.20 -6.66
CA LEU A 818 -36.98 -41.16 -6.05
C LEU A 818 -37.53 -39.73 -6.00
N GLN A 819 -36.73 -38.77 -5.52
CA GLN A 819 -37.10 -37.34 -5.50
C GLN A 819 -37.31 -36.79 -6.93
N LEU A 820 -36.47 -37.23 -7.87
CA LEU A 820 -36.48 -36.79 -9.25
C LEU A 820 -37.81 -37.15 -9.95
N LEU A 821 -38.31 -38.37 -9.76
CA LEU A 821 -39.53 -38.84 -10.44
C LEU A 821 -40.76 -37.95 -10.16
N GLU A 822 -40.94 -37.49 -8.92
CA GLU A 822 -42.04 -36.57 -8.56
C GLU A 822 -41.94 -35.22 -9.31
N MET A 823 -40.72 -34.76 -9.61
CA MET A 823 -40.47 -33.50 -10.33
C MET A 823 -40.44 -33.65 -11.85
N LEU A 824 -40.38 -34.87 -12.38
CA LEU A 824 -40.41 -35.11 -13.83
C LEU A 824 -41.84 -35.11 -14.40
N LEU A 825 -42.84 -35.57 -13.64
CA LEU A 825 -44.22 -35.66 -14.13
C LEU A 825 -44.78 -34.32 -14.67
N PRO A 826 -44.60 -33.15 -14.02
CA PRO A 826 -45.04 -31.87 -14.58
C PRO A 826 -44.29 -31.44 -15.85
N LEU A 827 -43.13 -32.03 -16.14
CA LEU A 827 -42.33 -31.73 -17.34
C LEU A 827 -42.78 -32.55 -18.55
N PHE A 828 -43.66 -33.55 -18.38
CA PHE A 828 -44.28 -34.26 -19.49
C PHE A 828 -45.25 -33.35 -20.24
N GLU A 829 -45.92 -32.42 -19.54
CA GLU A 829 -46.79 -31.42 -20.17
C GLU A 829 -46.03 -30.18 -20.71
N ASN A 830 -44.72 -30.27 -20.91
CA ASN A 830 -43.95 -29.13 -21.41
C ASN A 830 -44.16 -28.90 -22.92
N GLU A 831 -44.23 -27.63 -23.34
CA GLU A 831 -44.37 -27.24 -24.76
C GLU A 831 -43.24 -27.80 -25.65
N SER A 832 -42.00 -27.83 -25.13
CA SER A 832 -40.84 -28.36 -25.86
C SER A 832 -40.83 -29.88 -25.88
N SER A 833 -40.91 -30.49 -27.08
CA SER A 833 -40.84 -31.95 -27.22
C SER A 833 -39.52 -32.53 -26.69
N TYR A 834 -38.40 -31.84 -26.89
CA TYR A 834 -37.11 -32.20 -26.30
C TYR A 834 -37.15 -32.30 -24.77
N VAL A 835 -37.88 -31.40 -24.09
CA VAL A 835 -38.05 -31.43 -22.63
C VAL A 835 -38.92 -32.62 -22.22
N ARG A 836 -40.02 -32.89 -22.95
CA ARG A 836 -40.87 -34.07 -22.73
C ARG A 836 -40.08 -35.36 -22.88
N GLU A 837 -39.39 -35.54 -24.02
CA GLU A 837 -38.57 -36.71 -24.33
C GLU A 837 -37.50 -36.94 -23.26
N CYS A 838 -36.73 -35.91 -22.90
CA CYS A 838 -35.69 -36.02 -21.88
C CYS A 838 -36.26 -36.36 -20.51
N ALA A 839 -37.40 -35.79 -20.11
CA ALA A 839 -38.04 -36.10 -18.83
C ALA A 839 -38.57 -37.54 -18.80
N ILE A 840 -39.16 -38.02 -19.89
CA ILE A 840 -39.67 -39.39 -20.04
C ILE A 840 -38.53 -40.41 -20.01
N LEU A 841 -37.46 -40.21 -20.78
CA LEU A 841 -36.30 -41.10 -20.76
C LEU A 841 -35.58 -41.10 -19.39
N LEU A 842 -35.51 -39.95 -18.73
CA LEU A 842 -34.93 -39.83 -17.38
C LEU A 842 -35.81 -40.51 -16.31
N CYS A 843 -37.13 -40.56 -16.52
CA CYS A 843 -38.06 -41.33 -15.69
C CYS A 843 -37.73 -42.85 -15.75
N ARG A 844 -37.51 -43.42 -16.94
CA ARG A 844 -37.02 -44.81 -17.08
C ARG A 844 -35.69 -44.99 -16.35
N ASP A 845 -34.72 -44.10 -16.60
CA ASP A 845 -33.38 -44.20 -16.06
C ASP A 845 -33.38 -44.12 -14.51
N ALA A 846 -34.33 -43.39 -13.91
CA ALA A 846 -34.57 -43.35 -12.47
C ALA A 846 -35.09 -44.68 -11.90
N MET A 847 -35.93 -45.43 -12.64
CA MET A 847 -36.38 -46.76 -12.23
C MET A 847 -35.23 -47.79 -12.23
N GLU A 848 -34.28 -47.67 -13.17
CA GLU A 848 -33.14 -48.61 -13.32
C GLU A 848 -32.12 -48.53 -12.17
N VAL A 849 -31.98 -47.36 -11.53
CA VAL A 849 -31.00 -47.15 -10.44
C VAL A 849 -31.55 -47.40 -9.03
N ALA A 850 -32.86 -47.60 -8.87
CA ALA A 850 -33.51 -47.74 -7.57
C ALA A 850 -33.19 -49.08 -6.87
N ILE A 851 -32.68 -49.01 -5.62
CA ILE A 851 -32.29 -50.17 -4.80
C ILE A 851 -33.01 -50.20 -3.44
N GLY A 852 -32.97 -51.36 -2.77
CA GLY A 852 -33.42 -51.52 -1.38
C GLY A 852 -34.84 -51.04 -1.12
N SER A 853 -35.02 -50.28 -0.03
CA SER A 853 -36.28 -49.66 0.39
C SER A 853 -36.83 -48.66 -0.64
N HIS A 854 -35.96 -47.86 -1.27
CA HIS A 854 -36.37 -46.91 -2.31
C HIS A 854 -37.06 -47.61 -3.49
N LYS A 855 -36.66 -48.84 -3.83
CA LYS A 855 -37.32 -49.63 -4.88
C LYS A 855 -38.80 -49.91 -4.56
N TRP A 856 -39.17 -50.03 -3.28
CA TRP A 856 -40.56 -50.19 -2.87
C TRP A 856 -41.34 -48.87 -2.97
N GLN A 857 -40.75 -47.77 -2.48
CA GLN A 857 -41.35 -46.42 -2.57
C GLN A 857 -41.56 -46.00 -4.04
N MET A 858 -40.56 -46.22 -4.89
CA MET A 858 -40.59 -45.97 -6.33
C MET A 858 -41.78 -46.64 -7.04
N ARG A 859 -42.26 -47.82 -6.57
CA ARG A 859 -43.45 -48.47 -7.17
C ARG A 859 -44.73 -47.67 -7.03
N LYS A 860 -44.85 -46.79 -6.03
CA LYS A 860 -46.02 -45.91 -5.89
C LYS A 860 -45.96 -44.82 -6.96
N GLU A 861 -44.80 -44.21 -7.13
CA GLU A 861 -44.58 -43.09 -8.04
C GLU A 861 -44.57 -43.54 -9.51
N VAL A 862 -44.00 -44.71 -9.82
CA VAL A 862 -44.08 -45.33 -11.16
C VAL A 862 -45.53 -45.64 -11.57
N ARG A 863 -46.44 -45.95 -10.62
CA ARG A 863 -47.86 -46.11 -10.95
C ARG A 863 -48.53 -44.81 -11.35
N LYS A 864 -48.16 -43.68 -10.71
CA LYS A 864 -48.62 -42.35 -11.11
C LYS A 864 -48.09 -41.92 -12.49
N SER A 865 -46.95 -42.46 -12.92
CA SER A 865 -46.42 -42.17 -14.26
C SER A 865 -47.10 -42.96 -15.38
N LEU A 866 -47.81 -44.06 -15.09
CA LEU A 866 -48.36 -44.94 -16.15
C LEU A 866 -49.35 -44.21 -17.08
N ILE A 867 -50.23 -43.38 -16.53
CA ILE A 867 -51.26 -42.68 -17.31
C ILE A 867 -50.69 -41.52 -18.15
N PRO A 868 -49.84 -40.63 -17.60
CA PRO A 868 -49.09 -39.67 -18.41
C PRO A 868 -48.29 -40.34 -19.54
N LEU A 869 -47.56 -41.42 -19.24
CA LEU A 869 -46.81 -42.13 -20.27
C LEU A 869 -47.72 -42.77 -21.34
N PHE A 870 -48.86 -43.34 -20.94
CA PHE A 870 -49.84 -43.88 -21.88
C PHE A 870 -50.32 -42.81 -22.87
N PHE A 871 -50.66 -41.60 -22.40
CA PHE A 871 -51.07 -40.54 -23.31
C PHE A 871 -49.93 -40.03 -24.21
N HIS A 872 -48.70 -39.96 -23.69
CA HIS A 872 -47.55 -39.61 -24.53
C HIS A 872 -47.10 -40.72 -25.50
N LEU A 873 -47.65 -41.95 -25.47
CA LEU A 873 -47.53 -42.89 -26.61
C LEU A 873 -48.10 -42.31 -27.90
N HIS A 874 -49.04 -41.36 -27.77
CA HIS A 874 -49.73 -40.71 -28.86
C HIS A 874 -49.24 -39.26 -29.07
N ASP A 875 -48.08 -38.86 -28.51
CA ASP A 875 -47.54 -37.51 -28.71
C ASP A 875 -47.29 -37.22 -30.20
N TYR A 876 -47.50 -35.96 -30.60
CA TYR A 876 -47.28 -35.52 -31.97
C TYR A 876 -45.80 -35.67 -32.42
N ASP A 877 -44.85 -35.59 -31.49
CA ASP A 877 -43.44 -35.84 -31.78
C ASP A 877 -43.13 -37.35 -31.67
N PRO A 878 -42.73 -38.03 -32.77
CA PRO A 878 -42.45 -39.47 -32.74
C PRO A 878 -41.34 -39.87 -31.76
N SER A 879 -40.42 -38.96 -31.44
CA SER A 879 -39.33 -39.17 -30.48
C SER A 879 -39.88 -39.29 -29.06
N VAL A 880 -40.85 -38.44 -28.71
CA VAL A 880 -41.57 -38.46 -27.44
C VAL A 880 -42.43 -39.72 -27.34
N ALA A 881 -43.16 -40.09 -28.41
CA ALA A 881 -43.95 -41.32 -28.47
C ALA A 881 -43.10 -42.58 -28.24
N LYS A 882 -41.96 -42.67 -28.93
CA LYS A 882 -40.99 -43.77 -28.75
C LYS A 882 -40.40 -43.78 -27.33
N ALA A 883 -39.97 -42.64 -26.81
CA ALA A 883 -39.45 -42.53 -25.45
C ALA A 883 -40.49 -42.99 -24.41
N SER A 884 -41.77 -42.67 -24.62
CA SER A 884 -42.86 -43.09 -23.74
C SER A 884 -43.10 -44.60 -23.79
N SER A 885 -43.03 -45.21 -24.98
CA SER A 885 -43.11 -46.66 -25.16
C SER A 885 -41.95 -47.39 -24.46
N GLU A 886 -40.70 -46.94 -24.65
CA GLU A 886 -39.53 -47.48 -23.96
C GLU A 886 -39.66 -47.37 -22.43
N THR A 887 -40.22 -46.26 -21.94
CA THR A 887 -40.39 -45.99 -20.51
C THR A 887 -41.53 -46.80 -19.89
N LEU A 888 -42.65 -46.98 -20.58
CA LEU A 888 -43.73 -47.89 -20.18
C LEU A 888 -43.25 -49.35 -20.13
N LEU A 889 -42.46 -49.77 -21.10
CA LEU A 889 -41.86 -51.11 -21.10
C LEU A 889 -40.90 -51.28 -19.91
N GLY A 890 -40.15 -50.23 -19.57
CA GLY A 890 -39.36 -50.13 -18.34
C GLY A 890 -40.21 -50.25 -17.07
N ALA A 891 -41.31 -49.50 -16.98
CA ALA A 891 -42.25 -49.52 -15.87
C ALA A 891 -42.90 -50.90 -15.69
N ALA A 892 -43.34 -51.53 -16.78
CA ALA A 892 -43.90 -52.88 -16.76
C ALA A 892 -42.90 -53.92 -16.24
N LYS A 893 -41.64 -53.85 -16.70
CA LYS A 893 -40.53 -54.69 -16.20
C LYS A 893 -40.23 -54.43 -14.72
N PHE A 894 -40.24 -53.17 -14.27
CA PHE A 894 -39.99 -52.77 -12.88
C PHE A 894 -41.10 -53.21 -11.91
N LEU A 895 -42.36 -53.07 -12.33
CA LEU A 895 -43.55 -53.53 -11.60
C LEU A 895 -43.74 -55.06 -11.65
N LYS A 896 -43.06 -55.76 -12.58
CA LYS A 896 -43.22 -57.18 -12.92
C LYS A 896 -44.57 -57.52 -13.59
N TRP A 897 -45.17 -56.59 -14.32
CA TRP A 897 -46.48 -56.77 -14.97
C TRP A 897 -46.32 -57.40 -16.37
N GLN A 898 -46.51 -58.72 -16.46
CA GLN A 898 -46.24 -59.48 -17.68
C GLN A 898 -47.24 -59.20 -18.82
N GLN A 899 -48.52 -58.97 -18.52
CA GLN A 899 -49.54 -58.67 -19.54
C GLN A 899 -49.27 -57.32 -20.22
N LEU A 900 -49.10 -56.25 -19.43
CA LEU A 900 -48.70 -54.94 -19.92
C LEU A 900 -47.41 -55.00 -20.75
N ARG A 901 -46.41 -55.77 -20.29
CA ARG A 901 -45.15 -55.99 -21.02
C ARG A 901 -45.39 -56.62 -22.40
N LYS A 902 -46.18 -57.69 -22.50
CA LYS A 902 -46.47 -58.36 -23.78
C LYS A 902 -47.16 -57.44 -24.78
N LEU A 903 -48.09 -56.58 -24.32
CA LEU A 903 -48.83 -55.66 -25.18
C LEU A 903 -47.94 -54.53 -25.75
N LEU A 904 -46.96 -54.09 -24.98
CA LEU A 904 -45.95 -53.13 -25.43
C LEU A 904 -44.91 -53.78 -26.37
N GLU A 905 -44.56 -55.05 -26.15
CA GLU A 905 -43.68 -55.82 -27.04
C GLU A 905 -44.35 -56.23 -28.37
N THR A 906 -45.68 -56.13 -28.49
CA THR A 906 -46.45 -56.41 -29.72
C THR A 906 -47.04 -55.18 -30.41
N GLU A 907 -46.58 -53.98 -30.03
CA GLU A 907 -47.00 -52.68 -30.60
C GLU A 907 -48.53 -52.49 -30.67
N GLN A 908 -49.27 -52.90 -29.63
CA GLN A 908 -50.72 -52.69 -29.55
C GLN A 908 -51.07 -51.61 -28.51
N PRO A 909 -50.83 -50.30 -28.80
CA PRO A 909 -50.94 -49.22 -27.81
C PRO A 909 -52.35 -49.11 -27.24
N TRP A 910 -53.41 -49.35 -28.02
CA TRP A 910 -54.78 -49.24 -27.52
C TRP A 910 -55.12 -50.28 -26.44
N LYS A 911 -54.63 -51.51 -26.57
CA LYS A 911 -54.81 -52.57 -25.55
C LYS A 911 -54.04 -52.31 -24.27
N VAL A 912 -53.03 -51.43 -24.29
CA VAL A 912 -52.38 -50.95 -23.06
C VAL A 912 -53.40 -50.18 -22.20
N GLY A 913 -54.29 -49.41 -22.80
CA GLY A 913 -55.34 -48.68 -22.08
C GLY A 913 -56.32 -49.61 -21.35
N GLU A 914 -56.85 -50.61 -22.07
CA GLU A 914 -57.68 -51.69 -21.51
C GLU A 914 -56.96 -52.42 -20.37
N CYS A 915 -55.69 -52.79 -20.58
CA CYS A 915 -54.88 -53.47 -19.57
C CYS A 915 -54.66 -52.63 -18.29
N LEU A 916 -54.56 -51.30 -18.40
CA LEU A 916 -54.41 -50.41 -17.24
C LEU A 916 -55.69 -50.34 -16.39
N LEU A 917 -56.86 -50.30 -17.04
CA LEU A 917 -58.17 -50.27 -16.37
C LEU A 917 -58.49 -51.61 -15.67
N ALA A 918 -58.05 -52.73 -16.26
CA ALA A 918 -58.24 -54.07 -15.70
C ALA A 918 -57.45 -54.37 -14.40
N GLU A 919 -56.57 -53.48 -13.91
CA GLU A 919 -55.79 -53.72 -12.68
C GLU A 919 -56.62 -53.63 -11.37
N GLY A 920 -57.90 -53.27 -11.46
CA GLY A 920 -58.88 -53.30 -10.38
C GLY A 920 -59.63 -51.97 -10.17
N SER A 921 -60.90 -52.05 -9.76
CA SER A 921 -61.85 -50.93 -9.72
C SER A 921 -61.34 -49.65 -9.04
N ARG A 922 -60.71 -49.78 -7.87
CA ARG A 922 -60.16 -48.63 -7.12
C ARG A 922 -59.03 -47.88 -7.88
N ARG A 923 -58.26 -48.58 -8.73
CA ARG A 923 -57.22 -47.94 -9.57
C ARG A 923 -57.76 -47.45 -10.90
N ALA A 924 -58.77 -48.11 -11.46
CA ALA A 924 -59.48 -47.60 -12.63
C ALA A 924 -60.02 -46.18 -12.35
N GLU A 925 -60.58 -45.92 -11.16
CA GLU A 925 -60.98 -44.57 -10.77
C GLU A 925 -59.79 -43.58 -10.67
N GLU A 926 -58.68 -43.98 -10.03
CA GLU A 926 -57.46 -43.14 -9.94
C GLU A 926 -56.88 -42.81 -11.33
N TYR A 927 -56.92 -43.76 -12.26
CA TYR A 927 -56.45 -43.60 -13.64
C TYR A 927 -57.40 -42.75 -14.49
N LEU A 928 -58.71 -42.92 -14.34
CA LEU A 928 -59.72 -42.06 -14.95
C LEU A 928 -59.58 -40.61 -14.45
N GLN A 929 -59.37 -40.38 -13.15
CA GLN A 929 -59.11 -39.04 -12.62
C GLN A 929 -57.83 -38.42 -13.20
N GLN A 930 -56.75 -39.20 -13.33
CA GLN A 930 -55.50 -38.75 -13.99
C GLN A 930 -55.64 -38.45 -15.48
N SER A 931 -56.66 -39.00 -16.16
CA SER A 931 -56.90 -38.76 -17.59
C SER A 931 -57.64 -37.44 -17.90
N LEU A 932 -58.36 -36.86 -16.93
CA LEU A 932 -59.18 -35.66 -17.13
C LEU A 932 -58.41 -34.42 -17.65
N PRO A 933 -57.15 -34.13 -17.25
CA PRO A 933 -56.39 -33.00 -17.80
C PRO A 933 -56.13 -33.13 -19.31
N TYR A 934 -55.92 -34.36 -19.81
CA TYR A 934 -55.57 -34.62 -21.21
C TYR A 934 -56.70 -34.31 -22.18
N LEU A 935 -57.97 -34.31 -21.74
CA LEU A 935 -59.11 -33.79 -22.51
C LEU A 935 -58.94 -32.32 -22.92
N ARG A 936 -58.13 -31.56 -22.18
CA ARG A 936 -57.81 -30.14 -22.44
C ARG A 936 -56.39 -29.93 -22.98
N SER A 937 -55.68 -31.00 -23.34
CA SER A 937 -54.34 -30.89 -23.92
C SER A 937 -54.39 -30.09 -25.23
N ALA A 938 -53.34 -29.30 -25.52
CA ALA A 938 -53.20 -28.61 -26.79
C ALA A 938 -53.05 -29.60 -27.96
N GLN A 939 -52.46 -30.78 -27.73
CA GLN A 939 -52.27 -31.82 -28.73
C GLN A 939 -53.57 -32.59 -29.00
N GLN A 940 -54.03 -32.61 -30.26
CA GLN A 940 -55.21 -33.39 -30.67
C GLN A 940 -55.08 -34.90 -30.38
N PRO A 941 -53.96 -35.58 -30.69
CA PRO A 941 -53.80 -37.00 -30.42
C PRO A 941 -53.98 -37.38 -28.93
N LEU A 942 -53.47 -36.54 -28.01
CA LEU A 942 -53.63 -36.75 -26.56
C LEU A 942 -55.10 -36.57 -26.13
N ARG A 943 -55.82 -35.59 -26.69
CA ARG A 943 -57.27 -35.43 -26.44
C ARG A 943 -58.06 -36.64 -26.93
N GLU A 944 -57.78 -37.13 -28.14
CA GLU A 944 -58.44 -38.32 -28.69
C GLU A 944 -58.16 -39.57 -27.86
N ALA A 945 -56.91 -39.79 -27.46
CA ALA A 945 -56.53 -40.90 -26.59
C ALA A 945 -57.24 -40.80 -25.24
N ALA A 946 -57.37 -39.61 -24.65
CA ALA A 946 -58.09 -39.40 -23.39
C ALA A 946 -59.60 -39.69 -23.52
N VAL A 947 -60.25 -39.23 -24.60
CA VAL A 947 -61.67 -39.56 -24.87
C VAL A 947 -61.87 -41.07 -25.01
N ARG A 948 -60.99 -41.76 -25.76
CA ARG A 948 -61.07 -43.22 -25.94
C ARG A 948 -60.82 -43.97 -24.63
N PHE A 949 -59.79 -43.60 -23.87
CA PHE A 949 -59.45 -44.23 -22.59
C PHE A 949 -60.59 -44.11 -21.55
N ILE A 950 -61.20 -42.93 -21.44
CA ILE A 950 -62.37 -42.72 -20.57
C ILE A 950 -63.58 -43.52 -21.06
N GLY A 951 -63.81 -43.56 -22.38
CA GLY A 951 -64.90 -44.34 -22.98
C GLY A 951 -64.81 -45.84 -22.71
N VAL A 952 -63.61 -46.42 -22.74
CA VAL A 952 -63.38 -47.83 -22.39
C VAL A 952 -63.68 -48.09 -20.91
N GLY A 953 -63.27 -47.19 -20.01
CA GLY A 953 -63.53 -47.32 -18.57
C GLY A 953 -65.01 -47.19 -18.16
N ASP A 954 -65.84 -46.50 -18.97
CA ASP A 954 -67.30 -46.44 -18.80
C ASP A 954 -67.99 -47.76 -19.26
N MET A 955 -67.45 -48.45 -20.28
CA MET A 955 -68.13 -49.61 -20.91
C MET A 955 -68.13 -50.90 -20.06
N ASP A 956 -67.13 -51.10 -19.20
CA ASP A 956 -67.13 -52.22 -18.24
C ASP A 956 -68.19 -52.08 -17.11
N SER A 957 -68.95 -50.98 -17.09
CA SER A 957 -70.08 -50.78 -16.15
C SER A 957 -71.43 -51.33 -16.66
N GLY A 958 -71.44 -51.97 -17.83
CA GLY A 958 -72.62 -52.61 -18.44
C GLY A 958 -73.58 -51.60 -19.08
N ILE A 959 -73.40 -51.36 -20.39
CA ILE A 959 -74.20 -50.42 -21.19
C ILE A 959 -74.57 -51.08 -22.53
N GLU A 960 -75.87 -51.28 -22.77
CA GLU A 960 -76.44 -51.88 -24.00
C GLU A 960 -76.73 -50.86 -25.12
N CYS A 961 -76.33 -49.60 -24.97
CA CYS A 961 -76.64 -48.51 -25.91
C CYS A 961 -75.39 -47.78 -26.38
N THR A 962 -75.33 -47.45 -27.68
CA THR A 962 -74.13 -46.85 -28.28
C THR A 962 -74.01 -45.37 -27.90
N LEU A 963 -73.08 -45.07 -26.99
CA LEU A 963 -72.72 -43.69 -26.62
C LEU A 963 -71.73 -43.10 -27.64
N SER A 964 -72.06 -41.93 -28.18
CA SER A 964 -71.11 -41.09 -28.91
C SER A 964 -71.03 -39.70 -28.25
N LYS A 965 -69.80 -39.27 -27.91
CA LYS A 965 -69.48 -37.98 -27.28
C LYS A 965 -68.61 -37.18 -28.24
N LEU A 966 -69.03 -35.97 -28.63
CA LEU A 966 -68.24 -35.02 -29.43
C LEU A 966 -68.35 -33.62 -28.82
N ALA A 967 -67.19 -33.08 -28.41
CA ALA A 967 -67.02 -31.76 -27.77
C ALA A 967 -67.92 -31.52 -26.54
N ASP A 968 -69.13 -30.99 -26.71
CA ASP A 968 -70.09 -30.68 -25.64
C ASP A 968 -71.45 -31.42 -25.80
N ASP A 969 -71.65 -32.18 -26.88
CA ASP A 969 -72.88 -32.91 -27.16
C ASP A 969 -72.75 -34.41 -26.82
N ILE A 970 -73.66 -34.92 -25.98
CA ILE A 970 -73.80 -36.35 -25.66
C ILE A 970 -75.00 -36.90 -26.44
N LYS A 971 -74.79 -37.95 -27.24
CA LYS A 971 -75.86 -38.65 -27.96
C LYS A 971 -76.01 -40.08 -27.43
N LEU A 972 -77.20 -40.38 -26.94
CA LEU A 972 -77.68 -41.73 -26.60
C LEU A 972 -78.51 -42.26 -27.77
N CYS A 973 -78.30 -43.52 -28.15
CA CYS A 973 -79.11 -44.21 -29.14
C CYS A 973 -79.20 -45.73 -28.84
N GLY A 974 -80.35 -46.32 -29.17
CA GLY A 974 -80.65 -47.73 -29.01
C GLY A 974 -81.98 -48.09 -29.70
N PRO A 975 -82.26 -49.37 -29.97
CA PRO A 975 -83.52 -49.82 -30.54
C PRO A 975 -84.68 -49.59 -29.56
N VAL A 976 -85.79 -49.04 -30.05
CA VAL A 976 -86.92 -48.54 -29.21
C VAL A 976 -88.18 -49.41 -29.36
N ASP A 977 -88.07 -50.48 -30.13
CA ASP A 977 -89.19 -51.30 -30.60
C ASP A 977 -89.77 -52.14 -29.45
N MET A 978 -88.92 -52.54 -28.49
CA MET A 978 -89.28 -53.23 -27.25
C MET A 978 -89.28 -52.29 -26.04
N LEU A 979 -90.01 -52.65 -24.98
CA LEU A 979 -90.05 -51.90 -23.72
C LEU A 979 -88.68 -51.81 -23.04
N GLU A 980 -87.93 -52.91 -23.02
CA GLU A 980 -86.61 -53.01 -22.38
C GLU A 980 -85.60 -51.98 -22.94
N GLY A 981 -85.63 -51.72 -24.26
CA GLY A 981 -84.81 -50.70 -24.90
C GLY A 981 -85.19 -49.26 -24.53
N ARG A 982 -86.47 -49.01 -24.20
CA ARG A 982 -86.93 -47.70 -23.68
C ARG A 982 -86.44 -47.50 -22.25
N ASP A 983 -86.62 -48.53 -21.41
CA ASP A 983 -86.19 -48.50 -20.01
C ASP A 983 -84.66 -48.47 -19.89
N ALA A 984 -83.91 -49.04 -20.83
CA ALA A 984 -82.46 -48.88 -20.93
C ALA A 984 -82.05 -47.42 -21.17
N ILE A 985 -82.65 -46.76 -22.17
CA ILE A 985 -82.34 -45.36 -22.48
C ILE A 985 -82.70 -44.43 -21.30
N GLN A 986 -83.83 -44.65 -20.61
CA GLN A 986 -84.18 -43.85 -19.43
C GLN A 986 -83.24 -44.12 -18.24
N ARG A 987 -82.86 -45.38 -17.97
CA ARG A 987 -81.86 -45.72 -16.92
C ARG A 987 -80.52 -45.03 -17.15
N GLU A 988 -80.07 -44.94 -18.40
CA GLU A 988 -78.82 -44.26 -18.76
C GLU A 988 -78.92 -42.73 -18.66
N LEU A 989 -80.07 -42.13 -18.98
CA LEU A 989 -80.33 -40.71 -18.69
C LEU A 989 -80.28 -40.43 -17.18
N ASP A 990 -80.90 -41.28 -16.35
CA ASP A 990 -80.90 -41.14 -14.89
C ASP A 990 -79.50 -41.37 -14.27
N ARG A 991 -78.63 -42.16 -14.92
CA ARG A 991 -77.22 -42.35 -14.56
C ARG A 991 -76.40 -41.10 -14.91
N LEU A 992 -76.53 -40.58 -16.14
CA LEU A 992 -75.87 -39.35 -16.59
C LEU A 992 -76.29 -38.12 -15.76
N GLU A 993 -77.55 -38.03 -15.35
CA GLU A 993 -78.02 -36.94 -14.49
C GLU A 993 -77.38 -37.00 -13.09
N ARG A 994 -77.29 -38.20 -12.49
CA ARG A 994 -76.57 -38.41 -11.22
C ARG A 994 -75.08 -38.09 -11.33
N TRP A 995 -74.43 -38.50 -12.42
CA TRP A 995 -73.03 -38.15 -12.70
C TRP A 995 -72.81 -36.63 -12.80
N ALA A 996 -73.66 -35.93 -13.57
CA ALA A 996 -73.57 -34.49 -13.73
C ALA A 996 -73.78 -33.75 -12.39
N PHE A 997 -74.75 -34.19 -11.59
CA PHE A 997 -75.03 -33.63 -10.26
C PHE A 997 -73.83 -33.81 -9.30
N ALA A 998 -73.22 -35.00 -9.27
CA ALA A 998 -72.02 -35.28 -8.47
C ALA A 998 -70.78 -34.47 -8.90
N LYS A 999 -70.78 -33.88 -10.10
CA LYS A 999 -69.74 -32.97 -10.61
C LYS A 999 -70.14 -31.49 -10.61
N LEU A 1000 -71.23 -31.13 -9.92
CA LEU A 1000 -71.80 -29.77 -9.86
C LEU A 1000 -72.19 -29.18 -11.24
N MET A 1001 -72.34 -30.01 -12.26
CA MET A 1001 -72.77 -29.62 -13.60
C MET A 1001 -74.30 -29.71 -13.75
N LYS A 1002 -74.85 -28.99 -14.73
CA LYS A 1002 -76.28 -29.03 -15.06
C LYS A 1002 -76.48 -29.12 -16.57
N PHE A 1003 -77.24 -30.13 -17.03
CA PHE A 1003 -77.75 -30.16 -18.40
C PHE A 1003 -78.60 -28.91 -18.70
N SER A 1004 -78.45 -28.38 -19.92
CA SER A 1004 -79.21 -27.24 -20.43
C SER A 1004 -80.52 -27.74 -21.05
N GLN A 1005 -81.65 -27.45 -20.40
CA GLN A 1005 -82.97 -27.92 -20.84
C GLN A 1005 -83.28 -27.53 -22.30
N ALA A 1006 -82.92 -26.31 -22.73
CA ALA A 1006 -83.13 -25.84 -24.10
C ALA A 1006 -82.35 -26.61 -25.20
N LYS A 1007 -81.39 -27.46 -24.81
CA LYS A 1007 -80.57 -28.27 -25.73
C LYS A 1007 -80.91 -29.77 -25.71
N CYS A 1008 -81.65 -30.26 -24.71
CA CYS A 1008 -82.07 -31.66 -24.63
C CYS A 1008 -83.20 -31.94 -25.65
N ARG A 1009 -82.91 -32.68 -26.71
CA ARG A 1009 -83.86 -32.98 -27.80
C ARG A 1009 -83.88 -34.48 -28.11
N VAL A 1010 -85.07 -35.01 -28.38
CA VAL A 1010 -85.26 -36.40 -28.82
C VAL A 1010 -85.55 -36.43 -30.31
N LEU A 1011 -84.79 -37.26 -31.04
CA LEU A 1011 -84.94 -37.50 -32.48
C LEU A 1011 -85.47 -38.91 -32.71
N HIS A 1012 -86.72 -39.02 -33.14
CA HIS A 1012 -87.35 -40.30 -33.48
C HIS A 1012 -87.02 -40.66 -34.94
N LEU A 1013 -86.30 -41.76 -35.12
CA LEU A 1013 -85.92 -42.30 -36.43
C LEU A 1013 -86.63 -43.66 -36.63
N GLY A 1014 -86.93 -44.00 -37.89
CA GLY A 1014 -87.62 -45.24 -38.28
C GLY A 1014 -89.13 -45.07 -38.54
N HIS A 1015 -89.64 -45.80 -39.53
CA HIS A 1015 -91.05 -45.81 -39.89
C HIS A 1015 -91.81 -46.73 -38.93
N GLY A 1016 -92.64 -46.17 -38.05
CA GLY A 1016 -93.30 -46.91 -36.95
C GLY A 1016 -92.78 -46.59 -35.54
N ASN A 1017 -91.86 -45.62 -35.39
CA ASN A 1017 -91.33 -45.23 -34.07
C ASN A 1017 -92.47 -44.76 -33.12
N PRO A 1018 -92.58 -45.31 -31.89
CA PRO A 1018 -93.68 -45.05 -30.96
C PRO A 1018 -93.66 -43.66 -30.31
N LYS A 1019 -92.68 -42.80 -30.62
CA LYS A 1019 -92.53 -41.44 -30.07
C LYS A 1019 -92.51 -41.38 -28.53
N HIS A 1020 -91.82 -42.34 -27.91
CA HIS A 1020 -91.72 -42.43 -26.46
C HIS A 1020 -90.97 -41.22 -25.86
N GLN A 1021 -91.51 -40.66 -24.79
CA GLN A 1021 -91.03 -39.43 -24.15
C GLN A 1021 -90.10 -39.74 -22.98
N TYR A 1022 -88.86 -39.26 -23.06
CA TYR A 1022 -87.85 -39.42 -22.01
C TYR A 1022 -87.80 -38.20 -21.08
N ARG A 1023 -87.47 -38.43 -19.81
CA ARG A 1023 -87.41 -37.40 -18.77
C ARG A 1023 -85.98 -37.04 -18.42
N VAL A 1024 -85.74 -35.75 -18.19
CA VAL A 1024 -84.52 -35.20 -17.57
C VAL A 1024 -84.96 -34.08 -16.63
N LYS A 1025 -84.54 -34.10 -15.36
CA LYS A 1025 -84.92 -33.10 -14.34
C LYS A 1025 -86.42 -32.80 -14.27
N SER A 1026 -87.23 -33.84 -14.07
CA SER A 1026 -88.70 -33.77 -13.93
C SER A 1026 -89.47 -33.12 -15.08
N VAL A 1027 -88.83 -32.87 -16.23
CA VAL A 1027 -89.47 -32.33 -17.45
C VAL A 1027 -89.25 -33.32 -18.61
N VAL A 1028 -90.22 -33.38 -19.52
CA VAL A 1028 -90.15 -34.17 -20.75
C VAL A 1028 -89.27 -33.45 -21.77
N ALA A 1029 -88.35 -34.16 -22.42
CA ALA A 1029 -87.49 -33.58 -23.45
C ALA A 1029 -88.27 -33.30 -24.76
N ASP A 1030 -87.98 -32.17 -25.42
CA ASP A 1030 -88.71 -31.74 -26.62
C ASP A 1030 -88.51 -32.69 -27.82
N CYS A 1031 -89.62 -33.18 -28.37
CA CYS A 1031 -89.66 -34.02 -29.56
C CYS A 1031 -89.53 -33.19 -30.84
N VAL A 1032 -88.49 -33.44 -31.64
CA VAL A 1032 -88.34 -32.79 -32.96
C VAL A 1032 -88.75 -33.76 -34.07
N ASN A 1033 -89.95 -33.57 -34.63
CA ASN A 1033 -90.36 -34.24 -35.86
C ASN A 1033 -89.69 -33.53 -37.06
N THR A 1034 -88.79 -34.20 -37.77
CA THR A 1034 -88.26 -33.72 -39.06
C THR A 1034 -88.46 -34.77 -40.16
N VAL A 1035 -89.12 -34.34 -41.23
CA VAL A 1035 -89.50 -35.16 -42.39
C VAL A 1035 -88.37 -35.22 -43.43
N SER A 1036 -88.32 -36.33 -44.18
CA SER A 1036 -87.55 -36.56 -45.42
C SER A 1036 -86.03 -36.78 -45.34
N HIS A 1037 -85.67 -38.06 -45.54
CA HIS A 1037 -84.33 -38.67 -45.70
C HIS A 1037 -83.33 -37.95 -46.65
N LYS A 1038 -83.77 -37.04 -47.53
CA LYS A 1038 -82.92 -36.46 -48.59
C LYS A 1038 -81.92 -35.40 -48.10
N ILE A 1039 -82.23 -34.65 -47.03
CA ILE A 1039 -81.36 -33.56 -46.55
C ILE A 1039 -80.14 -34.09 -45.77
N LEU A 1040 -80.28 -35.25 -45.09
CA LEU A 1040 -79.21 -35.82 -44.28
C LEU A 1040 -78.01 -36.29 -45.13
N ILE A 1041 -78.27 -36.89 -46.29
CA ILE A 1041 -77.23 -37.36 -47.23
C ILE A 1041 -76.45 -36.18 -47.85
N GLN A 1042 -77.12 -35.06 -48.16
CA GLN A 1042 -76.45 -33.85 -48.64
C GLN A 1042 -75.57 -33.18 -47.57
N LYS A 1043 -75.96 -33.22 -46.28
CA LYS A 1043 -75.10 -32.71 -45.21
C LYS A 1043 -73.92 -33.64 -44.90
N LEU A 1044 -74.11 -34.96 -44.91
CA LEU A 1044 -73.04 -35.93 -44.65
C LEU A 1044 -71.93 -35.88 -45.72
N ARG A 1045 -72.27 -35.68 -47.00
CA ARG A 1045 -71.26 -35.45 -48.06
C ARG A 1045 -70.43 -34.17 -47.91
N LYS A 1046 -70.87 -33.20 -47.09
CA LYS A 1046 -70.16 -31.93 -46.86
C LYS A 1046 -69.21 -31.95 -45.65
N TYR A 1047 -69.10 -33.08 -44.95
CA TYR A 1047 -68.21 -33.29 -43.79
C TYR A 1047 -67.14 -34.37 -44.03
N GLN A 1048 -66.89 -34.73 -45.29
CA GLN A 1048 -65.95 -35.79 -45.67
C GLN A 1048 -64.77 -35.31 -46.54
N LEU A 1049 -64.58 -33.98 -46.61
CA LEU A 1049 -63.46 -33.31 -47.27
C LEU A 1049 -63.05 -32.11 -46.40
N ASP A 1050 -62.08 -32.38 -45.52
CA ASP A 1050 -61.00 -31.48 -45.06
C ASP A 1050 -60.18 -32.32 -44.06
N GLU A 1051 -58.93 -32.66 -44.43
CA GLU A 1051 -57.96 -33.43 -43.63
C GLU A 1051 -57.22 -32.56 -42.60
#